data_AF-A0A231RTH2-F1
#
_entry.id   AF-A0A231RTH2-F1
#
_cell.length_a   1.000
_cell.length_b   1.000
_cell.length_c   1.000
_cell.angle_alpha   90.00
_cell.angle_beta   90.00
_cell.angle_gamma   90.00
#
_symmetry.space_group_name_H-M   'P 1'
#
loop_
_entity.id
_entity.type
_entity.pdbx_description
1 polymer ?
#
loop_
_entity_poly.entity_id
_entity_poly.type
_entity_poly.pdbx_seq_one_letter_code
_entity_poly.pdbx_strand_id
1 'polypeptide(L)'
;MKVTVKVKHLVIAALLIGTALSLLQFVVIPKLQVRAAVNDYVAGAPGGKKAMLAAIDRAAPSQRLELIREYMVFYGDATALRSFDVYVGPGSTYAFGQGDGESRVWSWEEKLPYLLEYVSEGPADSSRYSAATQLAQYYMSEGLSAEALAVLEKAEERGGNWRTKLALERAKLYARLGDSGDAMRLVERLEAEPPSVNLDFSGEVAQLKAQLLVGEGKADAALQAVDRELKSLEERIAEEKKKFPEMGELTPAVMEELKRLREQLEKTLDGTGATVSGTVKRSDGQPLARVGVFLRRESDVYHSIVDGEPYQILTDAQGRYEFNNVVPGSYQLYLGLPFEQIDGWTWPTMKDDWIEVGSGDTLTENVTMRPLIDIQEPVNGAELTGSTVKFSWEPVEGASTYTLYGTIPIESGTSSMAIRERVAQSEIELYAEDLYETGTSYSFRDVDGKHELDSASLLGFSNPELRYLWYVEAYDKDGRLITRSNGYRLNEDTIGALPFFYLKERAATAADRLMLDGRLDEALAEYKRAHEADPLDRHSLNMIARIYSAKASLAGSDELRAQAIPYLEALLRLAPANRNVLFNLFDHYDKRNEWFKAEAYYERYVAAGGGQTDGYIQSLYATSLMKQRRMDEAIVQFREALERDRSHRFVGRYLAAELYAGASFGKVAELAAAYPERGPYESGPPDWRKLVEALAAESEAGDKNAYAERLEDALEASFDGDWQAADAAGKPALRAFIAALRKVD
;
A
#
# COMPACT_ATOMS: atom_id res chain seq x y z
N MET A 1 -85.61 -11.04 -6.93
CA MET A 1 -85.19 -11.41 -5.58
C MET A 1 -85.00 -10.12 -4.77
N LYS A 2 -85.83 -9.85 -3.75
CA LYS A 2 -85.74 -8.64 -2.92
C LYS A 2 -84.87 -8.95 -1.70
N VAL A 3 -83.68 -8.34 -1.60
CA VAL A 3 -82.79 -8.52 -0.45
C VAL A 3 -83.17 -7.49 0.62
N THR A 4 -83.56 -7.95 1.81
CA THR A 4 -83.89 -7.10 2.96
C THR A 4 -82.69 -7.06 3.92
N VAL A 5 -81.96 -5.94 3.94
CA VAL A 5 -80.81 -5.76 4.83
C VAL A 5 -81.28 -5.17 6.16
N LYS A 6 -81.08 -5.89 7.27
CA LYS A 6 -81.42 -5.37 8.62
C LYS A 6 -80.45 -4.24 8.99
N VAL A 7 -80.94 -3.15 9.59
CA VAL A 7 -80.18 -1.94 10.02
C VAL A 7 -78.88 -2.27 10.76
N LYS A 8 -78.88 -3.32 11.59
CA LYS A 8 -77.66 -3.80 12.28
C LYS A 8 -76.50 -4.15 11.33
N HIS A 9 -76.79 -4.67 10.13
CA HIS A 9 -75.76 -4.97 9.13
C HIS A 9 -75.24 -3.71 8.42
N LEU A 10 -76.07 -2.66 8.28
CA LEU A 10 -75.62 -1.36 7.77
C LEU A 10 -74.68 -0.66 8.76
N VAL A 11 -74.98 -0.72 10.06
CA VAL A 11 -74.11 -0.16 11.11
C VAL A 11 -72.78 -0.93 11.18
N ILE A 12 -72.83 -2.27 11.12
CA ILE A 12 -71.61 -3.10 11.07
C ILE A 12 -70.80 -2.80 9.79
N ALA A 13 -71.45 -2.67 8.63
CA ALA A 13 -70.76 -2.33 7.38
C ALA A 13 -70.10 -0.94 7.43
N ALA A 14 -70.79 0.07 7.98
CA ALA A 14 -70.21 1.40 8.15
C ALA A 14 -69.02 1.40 9.13
N LEU A 15 -69.10 0.65 10.23
CA LEU A 15 -67.99 0.46 11.16
C LEU A 15 -66.80 -0.26 10.51
N LEU A 16 -67.06 -1.31 9.73
CA LEU A 16 -66.02 -2.04 8.99
C LEU A 16 -65.35 -1.15 7.94
N ILE A 17 -66.11 -0.36 7.18
CA ILE A 17 -65.58 0.59 6.20
C ILE A 17 -64.77 1.69 6.90
N GLY A 18 -65.29 2.27 7.98
CA GLY A 18 -64.57 3.28 8.76
C GLY A 18 -63.27 2.73 9.35
N THR A 19 -63.28 1.49 9.85
CA THR A 19 -62.10 0.80 10.36
C THR A 19 -61.10 0.50 9.23
N ALA A 20 -61.57 0.01 8.08
CA ALA A 20 -60.73 -0.27 6.93
C ALA A 20 -60.09 1.00 6.34
N LEU A 21 -60.84 2.11 6.24
CA LEU A 21 -60.31 3.41 5.83
C LEU A 21 -59.31 3.96 6.84
N SER A 22 -59.56 3.77 8.14
CA SER A 22 -58.61 4.17 9.19
C SER A 22 -57.33 3.34 9.12
N LEU A 23 -57.42 2.01 8.94
CA LEU A 23 -56.25 1.16 8.72
C LEU A 23 -55.50 1.53 7.44
N LEU A 24 -56.22 1.83 6.36
CA LEU A 24 -55.61 2.28 5.11
C LEU A 24 -54.84 3.59 5.31
N GLN A 25 -55.48 4.59 5.93
CA GLN A 25 -54.94 5.93 6.11
C GLN A 25 -53.79 5.99 7.12
N PHE A 26 -53.91 5.27 8.25
CA PHE A 26 -52.96 5.36 9.36
C PHE A 26 -51.92 4.23 9.39
N VAL A 27 -52.09 3.14 8.64
CA VAL A 27 -51.16 2.00 8.65
C VAL A 27 -50.61 1.67 7.27
N VAL A 28 -51.48 1.52 6.25
CA VAL A 28 -51.05 1.04 4.93
C VAL A 28 -50.35 2.12 4.11
N ILE A 29 -50.96 3.30 3.99
CA ILE A 29 -50.41 4.42 3.20
C ILE A 29 -49.03 4.87 3.73
N PRO A 30 -48.82 5.06 5.04
CA PRO A 30 -47.50 5.42 5.57
C PRO A 30 -46.43 4.36 5.25
N LYS A 31 -46.75 3.07 5.36
CA LYS A 31 -45.82 1.99 5.01
C LYS A 31 -45.44 1.98 3.53
N LEU A 32 -46.40 2.25 2.65
CA LEU A 32 -46.13 2.36 1.20
C LEU A 32 -45.26 3.58 0.89
N GLN A 33 -45.48 4.72 1.58
CA GLN A 33 -44.65 5.91 1.42
C GLN A 33 -43.20 5.69 1.87
N VAL A 34 -42.99 5.04 3.02
CA VAL A 34 -41.64 4.67 3.49
C VAL A 34 -40.97 3.73 2.49
N ARG A 35 -41.68 2.71 2.00
CA ARG A 35 -41.12 1.77 1.01
C ARG A 35 -40.76 2.45 -0.31
N ALA A 36 -41.59 3.38 -0.78
CA ALA A 36 -41.29 4.17 -1.98
C ALA A 36 -40.04 5.04 -1.76
N ALA A 37 -39.96 5.75 -0.62
CA ALA A 37 -38.80 6.57 -0.29
C ALA A 37 -37.50 5.76 -0.18
N VAL A 38 -37.56 4.57 0.44
CA VAL A 38 -36.44 3.62 0.50
C VAL A 38 -36.04 3.19 -0.90
N ASN A 39 -36.98 2.79 -1.74
CA ASN A 39 -36.68 2.37 -3.11
C ASN A 39 -36.05 3.50 -3.93
N ASP A 40 -36.59 4.72 -3.83
CA ASP A 40 -36.09 5.90 -4.54
C ASP A 40 -34.67 6.26 -4.06
N TYR A 41 -34.43 6.18 -2.75
CA TYR A 41 -33.11 6.40 -2.16
C TYR A 41 -32.10 5.33 -2.60
N VAL A 42 -32.46 4.05 -2.49
CA VAL A 42 -31.61 2.93 -2.91
C VAL A 42 -31.34 2.97 -4.40
N ALA A 43 -32.30 3.38 -5.22
CA ALA A 43 -32.15 3.55 -6.66
C ALA A 43 -31.33 4.79 -7.05
N GLY A 44 -30.95 5.66 -6.09
CA GLY A 44 -30.26 6.91 -6.38
C GLY A 44 -31.11 7.91 -7.16
N ALA A 45 -32.43 7.84 -7.04
CA ALA A 45 -33.35 8.68 -7.78
C ALA A 45 -33.17 10.17 -7.38
N PRO A 46 -33.31 11.13 -8.32
CA PRO A 46 -33.29 12.55 -8.00
C PRO A 46 -34.31 12.90 -6.90
N GLY A 47 -33.82 13.45 -5.78
CA GLY A 47 -34.64 13.77 -4.61
C GLY A 47 -34.89 12.61 -3.63
N GLY A 48 -34.33 11.42 -3.88
CA GLY A 48 -34.45 10.24 -3.00
C GLY A 48 -34.00 10.51 -1.56
N LYS A 49 -32.89 11.24 -1.35
CA LYS A 49 -32.44 11.70 0.00
C LYS A 49 -33.53 12.47 0.74
N LYS A 50 -34.12 13.48 0.09
CA LYS A 50 -35.19 14.30 0.68
C LYS A 50 -36.44 13.49 0.99
N ALA A 51 -36.81 12.57 0.09
CA ALA A 51 -37.91 11.65 0.32
C ALA A 51 -37.65 10.73 1.53
N MET A 52 -36.42 10.25 1.67
CA MET A 52 -36.00 9.39 2.76
C MET A 52 -35.97 10.13 4.10
N LEU A 53 -35.42 11.34 4.19
CA LEU A 53 -35.49 12.18 5.39
C LEU A 53 -36.95 12.41 5.83
N ALA A 54 -37.82 12.77 4.88
CA ALA A 54 -39.25 12.95 5.16
C ALA A 54 -39.94 11.65 5.61
N ALA A 55 -39.49 10.49 5.13
CA ALA A 55 -39.99 9.19 5.57
C ALA A 55 -39.55 8.86 7.00
N ILE A 56 -38.31 9.16 7.36
CA ILE A 56 -37.79 9.01 8.74
C ILE A 56 -38.57 9.95 9.69
N ASP A 57 -38.81 11.20 9.28
CA ASP A 57 -39.53 12.24 10.06
C ASP A 57 -41.00 11.94 10.33
N ARG A 58 -41.65 11.15 9.47
CA ARG A 58 -43.06 10.79 9.62
C ARG A 58 -43.28 9.39 10.18
N ALA A 59 -42.22 8.60 10.36
CA ALA A 59 -42.32 7.24 10.87
C ALA A 59 -42.73 7.22 12.35
N ALA A 60 -43.45 6.17 12.76
CA ALA A 60 -43.74 5.93 14.17
C ALA A 60 -42.42 5.68 14.95
N PRO A 61 -42.33 5.97 16.26
CA PRO A 61 -41.05 5.99 16.99
C PRO A 61 -40.16 4.74 16.82
N SER A 62 -40.74 3.54 16.90
CA SER A 62 -39.97 2.29 16.70
C SER A 62 -39.49 2.11 15.26
N GLN A 63 -40.31 2.50 14.28
CA GLN A 63 -39.94 2.43 12.86
C GLN A 63 -38.93 3.52 12.49
N ARG A 64 -39.02 4.70 13.11
CA ARG A 64 -38.08 5.80 12.94
C ARG A 64 -36.67 5.37 13.36
N LEU A 65 -36.52 4.79 14.56
CA LEU A 65 -35.22 4.29 15.02
C LEU A 65 -34.67 3.19 14.11
N GLU A 66 -35.52 2.29 13.60
CA GLU A 66 -35.04 1.26 12.63
C GLU A 66 -34.58 1.89 11.31
N LEU A 67 -35.28 2.89 10.79
CA LEU A 67 -34.86 3.61 9.58
C LEU A 67 -33.57 4.39 9.82
N ILE A 68 -33.41 5.03 10.98
CA ILE A 68 -32.14 5.69 11.35
C ILE A 68 -31.01 4.66 11.43
N ARG A 69 -31.25 3.52 12.09
CA ARG A 69 -30.27 2.43 12.19
C ARG A 69 -29.80 1.97 10.82
N GLU A 70 -30.73 1.66 9.93
CA GLU A 70 -30.43 1.03 8.65
C GLU A 70 -29.88 2.00 7.62
N TYR A 71 -30.37 3.25 7.61
CA TYR A 71 -30.05 4.21 6.55
C TYR A 71 -29.13 5.36 6.99
N MET A 72 -28.92 5.56 8.30
CA MET A 72 -27.98 6.54 8.83
C MET A 72 -26.83 5.85 9.55
N VAL A 73 -27.07 4.90 10.45
CA VAL A 73 -25.99 4.31 11.26
C VAL A 73 -25.11 3.35 10.45
N PHE A 74 -25.71 2.38 9.76
CA PHE A 74 -25.01 1.31 9.05
C PHE A 74 -24.94 1.47 7.52
N TYR A 75 -25.54 2.52 6.98
CA TYR A 75 -25.50 2.76 5.54
C TYR A 75 -24.20 3.46 5.16
N GLY A 76 -23.33 2.75 4.46
CA GLY A 76 -21.90 3.07 4.35
C GLY A 76 -21.14 2.55 5.57
N ASP A 77 -19.94 2.03 5.37
CA ASP A 77 -19.15 1.32 6.40
C ASP A 77 -19.19 2.03 7.77
N ALA A 78 -19.50 1.25 8.81
CA ALA A 78 -19.92 1.74 10.12
C ALA A 78 -18.83 2.47 10.94
N THR A 79 -17.61 2.53 10.41
CA THR A 79 -16.47 3.29 10.97
C THR A 79 -16.15 4.44 10.01
N ALA A 80 -16.13 5.69 10.48
CA ALA A 80 -15.77 6.84 9.62
C ALA A 80 -14.30 6.77 9.11
N LEU A 81 -13.55 5.76 9.55
CA LEU A 81 -12.18 5.47 9.16
C LEU A 81 -12.11 4.44 8.01
N ARG A 82 -13.24 3.79 7.67
CA ARG A 82 -13.45 2.99 6.45
C ARG A 82 -14.33 3.65 5.40
N SER A 83 -14.86 4.83 5.69
CA SER A 83 -15.75 5.55 4.78
C SER A 83 -15.02 6.39 3.72
N PHE A 84 -13.73 6.13 3.47
CA PHE A 84 -12.99 6.86 2.45
C PHE A 84 -13.06 6.12 1.12
N ASP A 85 -13.24 6.89 0.05
CA ASP A 85 -13.29 6.34 -1.30
C ASP A 85 -11.92 5.83 -1.73
N VAL A 86 -10.85 6.53 -1.32
CA VAL A 86 -9.47 6.26 -1.71
C VAL A 86 -8.54 6.29 -0.50
N TYR A 87 -7.63 5.32 -0.46
CA TYR A 87 -6.48 5.34 0.43
C TYR A 87 -5.21 5.51 -0.37
N VAL A 88 -4.37 6.47 0.03
CA VAL A 88 -3.12 6.83 -0.63
C VAL A 88 -1.97 6.71 0.37
N GLY A 89 -0.89 6.04 -0.01
CA GLY A 89 0.36 6.03 0.74
C GLY A 89 1.58 5.78 -0.15
N PRO A 90 2.80 5.88 0.42
CA PRO A 90 4.08 5.70 -0.27
C PRO A 90 4.12 4.55 -1.27
N GLY A 91 3.69 3.35 -0.87
CA GLY A 91 3.82 2.13 -1.65
C GLY A 91 2.53 1.59 -2.28
N SER A 92 1.38 2.21 -2.02
CA SER A 92 0.11 1.71 -2.52
C SER A 92 -0.97 2.78 -2.58
N THR A 93 -1.87 2.64 -3.55
CA THR A 93 -3.15 3.35 -3.59
C THR A 93 -4.22 2.33 -3.89
N TYR A 94 -5.31 2.36 -3.14
CA TYR A 94 -6.45 1.49 -3.38
C TYR A 94 -7.75 2.25 -3.12
N ALA A 95 -8.75 1.96 -3.94
CA ALA A 95 -10.09 2.48 -3.78
C ALA A 95 -11.03 1.34 -3.40
N PHE A 96 -11.96 1.61 -2.49
CA PHE A 96 -13.06 0.68 -2.24
C PHE A 96 -14.17 1.00 -3.22
N GLY A 97 -14.54 0.02 -4.06
CA GLY A 97 -15.66 0.16 -4.98
C GLY A 97 -16.97 0.21 -4.21
N GLN A 98 -17.40 1.39 -3.77
CA GLN A 98 -18.81 1.60 -3.47
C GLN A 98 -19.55 1.68 -4.81
N GLY A 99 -20.22 0.60 -5.19
CA GLY A 99 -20.89 0.51 -6.49
C GLY A 99 -21.77 1.72 -6.81
N ASP A 100 -21.48 2.37 -7.94
CA ASP A 100 -22.28 3.36 -8.70
C ASP A 100 -23.13 4.36 -7.88
N GLY A 101 -22.64 4.78 -6.71
CA GLY A 101 -23.49 5.29 -5.64
C GLY A 101 -23.20 6.70 -5.14
N GLU A 102 -22.66 7.64 -5.92
CA GLU A 102 -22.45 9.04 -5.46
C GLU A 102 -23.72 9.69 -4.86
N SER A 103 -24.91 9.22 -5.23
CA SER A 103 -26.20 9.71 -4.71
C SER A 103 -26.55 9.29 -3.27
N ARG A 104 -25.68 8.53 -2.58
CA ARG A 104 -26.02 7.78 -1.35
C ARG A 104 -25.32 8.23 -0.06
N VAL A 105 -24.37 9.16 -0.12
CA VAL A 105 -23.64 9.62 1.09
C VAL A 105 -24.39 10.76 1.77
N TRP A 106 -24.77 10.60 3.04
CA TRP A 106 -25.38 11.69 3.82
C TRP A 106 -24.36 12.74 4.23
N SER A 107 -24.71 14.02 4.08
CA SER A 107 -23.94 15.09 4.70
C SER A 107 -24.07 15.03 6.23
N TRP A 108 -23.09 15.60 6.95
CA TRP A 108 -23.16 15.65 8.41
C TRP A 108 -24.32 16.51 8.89
N GLU A 109 -24.66 17.58 8.16
CA GLU A 109 -25.82 18.42 8.43
C GLU A 109 -27.12 17.62 8.37
N GLU A 110 -27.24 16.69 7.42
CA GLU A 110 -28.38 15.79 7.30
C GLU A 110 -28.38 14.72 8.39
N LYS A 111 -27.22 14.14 8.70
CA LYS A 111 -27.09 12.93 9.54
C LYS A 111 -27.06 13.22 11.05
N LEU A 112 -26.45 14.33 11.45
CA LEU A 112 -26.16 14.67 12.85
C LEU A 112 -27.39 14.62 13.77
N PRO A 113 -28.56 15.21 13.41
CA PRO A 113 -29.73 15.16 14.29
C PRO A 113 -30.21 13.74 14.57
N TYR A 114 -30.15 12.86 13.56
CA TYR A 114 -30.62 11.48 13.66
C TYR A 114 -29.66 10.60 14.47
N LEU A 115 -28.34 10.80 14.34
CA LEU A 115 -27.37 10.08 15.18
C LEU A 115 -27.50 10.48 16.65
N LEU A 116 -27.71 11.77 16.95
CA LEU A 116 -27.92 12.24 18.32
C LEU A 116 -29.18 11.63 18.94
N GLU A 117 -30.27 11.61 18.17
CA GLU A 117 -31.49 10.90 18.55
C GLU A 117 -31.21 9.41 18.81
N TYR A 118 -30.49 8.75 17.90
CA TYR A 118 -30.24 7.32 18.00
C TYR A 118 -29.39 6.94 19.22
N VAL A 119 -28.32 7.70 19.51
CA VAL A 119 -27.54 7.49 20.74
C VAL A 119 -28.43 7.65 21.97
N SER A 120 -29.29 8.67 21.96
CA SER A 120 -30.18 8.99 23.07
C SER A 120 -31.34 8.01 23.26
N GLU A 121 -31.92 7.47 22.20
CA GLU A 121 -33.20 6.73 22.27
C GLU A 121 -33.13 5.30 21.75
N GLY A 122 -32.11 4.95 20.96
CA GLY A 122 -31.96 3.65 20.31
C GLY A 122 -31.80 2.44 21.25
N PRO A 123 -31.78 1.22 20.70
CA PRO A 123 -31.43 0.02 21.45
C PRO A 123 -29.97 0.03 21.94
N ALA A 124 -29.69 -0.72 23.02
CA ALA A 124 -28.35 -0.89 23.58
C ALA A 124 -27.56 -1.99 22.84
N ASP A 125 -27.30 -1.77 21.55
CA ASP A 125 -26.66 -2.74 20.65
C ASP A 125 -25.48 -2.13 19.88
N SER A 126 -24.94 -2.89 18.91
CA SER A 126 -23.81 -2.47 18.07
C SER A 126 -24.08 -1.17 17.31
N SER A 127 -25.34 -0.90 16.99
CA SER A 127 -25.74 0.29 16.24
C SER A 127 -25.60 1.54 17.09
N ARG A 128 -25.91 1.47 18.40
CA ARG A 128 -25.64 2.60 19.31
C ARG A 128 -24.15 2.85 19.42
N TYR A 129 -23.35 1.79 19.53
CA TYR A 129 -21.88 1.89 19.52
C TYR A 129 -21.40 2.64 18.28
N SER A 130 -21.81 2.19 17.08
CA SER A 130 -21.46 2.84 15.81
C SER A 130 -21.93 4.30 15.72
N ALA A 131 -23.15 4.60 16.16
CA ALA A 131 -23.65 5.98 16.15
C ALA A 131 -22.83 6.90 17.08
N ALA A 132 -22.47 6.41 18.27
CA ALA A 132 -21.70 7.17 19.25
C ALA A 132 -20.25 7.41 18.80
N THR A 133 -19.60 6.40 18.21
CA THR A 133 -18.23 6.54 17.68
C THR A 133 -18.18 7.48 16.48
N GLN A 134 -19.15 7.40 15.57
CA GLN A 134 -19.29 8.35 14.46
C GLN A 134 -19.47 9.79 14.96
N LEU A 135 -20.33 10.02 15.97
CA LEU A 135 -20.50 11.35 16.56
C LEU A 135 -19.23 11.86 17.26
N ALA A 136 -18.54 10.98 17.99
CA ALA A 136 -17.30 11.35 18.66
C ALA A 136 -16.22 11.76 17.64
N GLN A 137 -16.11 11.04 16.54
CA GLN A 137 -15.19 11.36 15.43
C GLN A 137 -15.55 12.69 14.76
N TYR A 138 -16.84 12.92 14.49
CA TYR A 138 -17.32 14.20 13.97
C TYR A 138 -16.94 15.36 14.89
N TYR A 139 -17.30 15.27 16.17
CA TYR A 139 -16.99 16.32 17.14
C TYR A 139 -15.49 16.56 17.28
N MET A 140 -14.67 15.51 17.21
CA MET A 140 -13.22 15.67 17.17
C MET A 140 -12.73 16.42 15.94
N SER A 141 -13.30 16.16 14.76
CA SER A 141 -12.94 16.91 13.54
C SER A 141 -13.35 18.39 13.60
N GLU A 142 -14.37 18.72 14.40
CA GLU A 142 -14.82 20.09 14.66
C GLU A 142 -14.07 20.77 15.83
N GLY A 143 -13.11 20.08 16.46
CA GLY A 143 -12.41 20.59 17.65
C GLY A 143 -13.26 20.60 18.93
N LEU A 144 -14.37 19.87 18.95
CA LEU A 144 -15.34 19.77 20.05
C LEU A 144 -15.05 18.54 20.92
N SER A 145 -13.86 18.48 21.52
CA SER A 145 -13.39 17.30 22.25
C SER A 145 -14.23 16.94 23.48
N ALA A 146 -14.80 17.94 24.15
CA ALA A 146 -15.66 17.71 25.32
C ALA A 146 -16.98 17.02 24.92
N GLU A 147 -17.58 17.44 23.81
CA GLU A 147 -18.78 16.86 23.23
C GLU A 147 -18.52 15.43 22.72
N ALA A 148 -17.34 15.18 22.14
CA ALA A 148 -16.90 13.85 21.73
C ALA A 148 -16.79 12.88 22.93
N LEU A 149 -16.22 13.32 24.05
CA LEU A 149 -16.17 12.53 25.28
C LEU A 149 -17.57 12.30 25.87
N ALA A 150 -18.40 13.35 25.91
CA ALA A 150 -19.74 13.30 26.49
C ALA A 150 -20.68 12.36 25.72
N VAL A 151 -20.58 12.29 24.39
CA VAL A 151 -21.42 11.38 23.60
C VAL A 151 -21.05 9.91 23.84
N LEU A 152 -19.76 9.59 23.97
CA LEU A 152 -19.29 8.24 24.30
C LEU A 152 -19.71 7.85 25.71
N GLU A 153 -19.58 8.76 26.68
CA GLU A 153 -20.02 8.55 28.06
C GLU A 153 -21.54 8.27 28.14
N LYS A 154 -22.35 9.12 27.51
CA LYS A 154 -23.81 8.93 27.46
C LYS A 154 -24.19 7.61 26.80
N ALA A 155 -23.48 7.19 25.75
CA ALA A 155 -23.70 5.90 25.13
C ALA A 155 -23.30 4.75 26.05
N GLU A 156 -22.19 4.88 26.79
CA GLU A 156 -21.67 3.87 27.73
C GLU A 156 -22.68 3.57 28.85
N GLU A 157 -23.29 4.60 29.44
CA GLU A 157 -24.29 4.48 30.51
C GLU A 157 -25.45 3.54 30.13
N ARG A 158 -25.77 3.48 28.84
CA ARG A 158 -26.83 2.61 28.28
C ARG A 158 -26.27 1.58 27.31
N GLY A 159 -24.99 1.22 27.43
CA GLY A 159 -24.25 0.45 26.44
C GLY A 159 -24.55 -1.05 26.42
N GLY A 160 -25.18 -1.61 27.46
CA GLY A 160 -25.43 -3.06 27.56
C GLY A 160 -24.15 -3.86 27.34
N ASN A 161 -24.16 -4.81 26.40
CA ASN A 161 -23.00 -5.64 26.03
C ASN A 161 -21.87 -4.87 25.31
N TRP A 162 -22.13 -3.64 24.86
CA TRP A 162 -21.16 -2.78 24.15
C TRP A 162 -20.51 -1.74 25.05
N ARG A 163 -20.85 -1.75 26.34
CA ARG A 163 -20.34 -0.80 27.33
C ARG A 163 -18.80 -0.78 27.38
N THR A 164 -18.15 -1.94 27.38
CA THR A 164 -16.69 -2.06 27.45
C THR A 164 -16.01 -1.53 26.18
N LYS A 165 -16.60 -1.74 25.00
CA LYS A 165 -16.12 -1.14 23.75
C LYS A 165 -16.23 0.37 23.74
N LEU A 166 -17.36 0.92 24.21
CA LEU A 166 -17.53 2.38 24.35
C LEU A 166 -16.52 2.99 25.33
N ALA A 167 -16.23 2.30 26.44
CA ALA A 167 -15.22 2.70 27.39
C ALA A 167 -13.80 2.69 26.78
N LEU A 168 -13.48 1.68 25.94
CA LEU A 168 -12.21 1.61 25.22
C LEU A 168 -12.07 2.76 24.22
N GLU A 169 -13.11 3.06 23.44
CA GLU A 169 -13.10 4.21 22.53
C GLU A 169 -12.91 5.54 23.26
N ARG A 170 -13.49 5.69 24.46
CA ARG A 170 -13.25 6.85 25.32
C ARG A 170 -11.81 6.89 25.84
N ALA A 171 -11.22 5.75 26.20
CA ALA A 171 -9.82 5.67 26.61
C ALA A 171 -8.86 6.06 25.47
N LYS A 172 -9.10 5.55 24.25
CA LYS A 172 -8.39 5.95 23.03
C LYS A 172 -8.50 7.46 22.80
N LEU A 173 -9.68 8.04 23.03
CA LEU A 173 -9.91 9.47 22.87
C LEU A 173 -9.12 10.32 23.88
N TYR A 174 -9.11 9.94 25.17
CA TYR A 174 -8.27 10.60 26.18
C TYR A 174 -6.78 10.51 25.82
N ALA A 175 -6.31 9.35 25.38
CA ALA A 175 -4.92 9.17 24.96
C ALA A 175 -4.54 10.11 23.80
N ARG A 176 -5.41 10.26 22.80
CA ARG A 176 -5.22 11.20 21.69
C ARG A 176 -5.16 12.65 22.15
N LEU A 177 -5.98 13.03 23.13
CA LEU A 177 -6.00 14.36 23.74
C LEU A 177 -4.81 14.62 24.68
N GLY A 178 -3.90 13.66 24.86
CA GLY A 178 -2.76 13.77 25.76
C GLY A 178 -3.10 13.56 27.24
N ASP A 179 -4.35 13.17 27.55
CA ASP A 179 -4.77 12.84 28.92
C ASP A 179 -4.51 11.37 29.24
N SER A 180 -3.22 11.03 29.33
CA SER A 180 -2.77 9.66 29.61
C SER A 180 -3.28 9.13 30.96
N GLY A 181 -3.53 10.02 31.93
CA GLY A 181 -4.04 9.65 33.25
C GLY A 181 -5.45 9.10 33.19
N ASP A 182 -6.37 9.82 32.56
CA ASP A 182 -7.76 9.39 32.40
C ASP A 182 -7.89 8.18 31.47
N ALA A 183 -7.06 8.13 30.42
CA ALA A 183 -6.94 6.97 29.54
C ALA A 183 -6.51 5.70 30.32
N MET A 184 -5.44 5.79 31.13
CA MET A 184 -4.95 4.66 31.92
C MET A 184 -5.98 4.18 32.94
N ARG A 185 -6.70 5.09 33.62
CA ARG A 185 -7.77 4.70 34.55
C ARG A 185 -8.87 3.88 33.87
N LEU A 186 -9.22 4.20 32.62
CA LEU A 186 -10.20 3.43 31.86
C LEU A 186 -9.65 2.07 31.42
N VAL A 187 -8.38 2.02 31.00
CA VAL A 187 -7.69 0.77 30.66
C VAL A 187 -7.64 -0.18 31.85
N GLU A 188 -7.20 0.29 33.03
CA GLU A 188 -7.16 -0.52 34.25
C GLU A 188 -8.54 -1.03 34.67
N ARG A 189 -9.58 -0.20 34.49
CA ARG A 189 -10.96 -0.61 34.72
C ARG A 189 -11.39 -1.73 33.76
N LEU A 190 -11.01 -1.65 32.48
CA LEU A 190 -11.32 -2.67 31.47
C LEU A 190 -10.59 -3.99 31.73
N GLU A 191 -9.34 -3.94 32.21
CA GLU A 191 -8.59 -5.14 32.61
C GLU A 191 -9.16 -5.84 33.86
N ALA A 192 -9.83 -5.09 34.74
CA ALA A 192 -10.47 -5.64 35.93
C ALA A 192 -11.82 -6.33 35.64
N GLU A 193 -12.40 -6.12 34.46
CA GLU A 193 -13.61 -6.83 34.02
C GLU A 193 -13.29 -8.30 33.69
N PRO A 194 -14.27 -9.22 33.80
CA PRO A 194 -14.07 -10.59 33.37
C PRO A 194 -13.59 -10.66 31.90
N PRO A 195 -12.66 -11.58 31.56
CA PRO A 195 -12.13 -11.69 30.20
C PRO A 195 -13.26 -11.78 29.17
N SER A 196 -13.21 -10.90 28.18
CA SER A 196 -14.16 -10.88 27.06
C SER A 196 -14.11 -12.20 26.30
N VAL A 197 -15.24 -12.67 25.77
CA VAL A 197 -15.24 -13.81 24.82
C VAL A 197 -14.61 -13.40 23.48
N ASN A 198 -14.64 -12.10 23.16
CA ASN A 198 -13.94 -11.55 22.00
C ASN A 198 -12.45 -11.38 22.34
N LEU A 199 -11.59 -12.18 21.69
CA LEU A 199 -10.14 -12.19 21.85
C LEU A 199 -9.49 -10.88 21.38
N ASP A 200 -10.01 -10.27 20.32
CA ASP A 200 -9.48 -9.01 19.77
C ASP A 200 -9.60 -7.86 20.77
N PHE A 201 -10.70 -7.81 21.52
CA PHE A 201 -10.95 -6.75 22.50
C PHE A 201 -9.87 -6.67 23.59
N SER A 202 -9.42 -7.79 24.15
CA SER A 202 -8.41 -7.75 25.22
C SER A 202 -7.03 -7.38 24.68
N GLY A 203 -6.72 -7.79 23.45
CA GLY A 203 -5.50 -7.37 22.77
C GLY A 203 -5.47 -5.87 22.45
N GLU A 204 -6.59 -5.27 22.00
CA GLU A 204 -6.69 -3.82 21.81
C GLU A 204 -6.45 -3.04 23.13
N VAL A 205 -6.97 -3.55 24.26
CA VAL A 205 -6.75 -2.94 25.58
C VAL A 205 -5.27 -3.00 25.95
N ALA A 206 -4.61 -4.15 25.75
CA ALA A 206 -3.20 -4.32 26.03
C ALA A 206 -2.31 -3.44 25.13
N GLN A 207 -2.67 -3.28 23.85
CA GLN A 207 -1.99 -2.40 22.91
C GLN A 207 -2.07 -0.94 23.37
N LEU A 208 -3.26 -0.44 23.71
CA LEU A 208 -3.42 0.93 24.22
C LEU A 208 -2.64 1.13 25.53
N LYS A 209 -2.67 0.14 26.44
CA LYS A 209 -1.90 0.18 27.68
C LYS A 209 -0.40 0.32 27.42
N ALA A 210 0.12 -0.49 26.50
CA ALA A 210 1.54 -0.47 26.15
C ALA A 210 1.95 0.90 25.60
N GLN A 211 1.14 1.51 24.71
CA GLN A 211 1.39 2.85 24.20
C GLN A 211 1.43 3.90 25.33
N LEU A 212 0.44 3.89 26.23
CA LEU A 212 0.40 4.81 27.37
C LEU A 212 1.62 4.65 28.28
N LEU A 213 2.03 3.41 28.57
CA LEU A 213 3.22 3.11 29.38
C LEU A 213 4.52 3.59 28.71
N VAL A 214 4.65 3.44 27.39
CA VAL A 214 5.79 4.01 26.64
C VAL A 214 5.77 5.53 26.71
N GLY A 215 4.61 6.16 26.60
CA GLY A 215 4.43 7.60 26.83
C GLY A 215 4.93 8.07 28.19
N GLU A 216 4.77 7.25 29.23
CA GLU A 216 5.28 7.50 30.59
C GLU A 216 6.77 7.14 30.78
N GLY A 217 7.48 6.70 29.73
CA GLY A 217 8.86 6.23 29.81
C GLY A 217 9.01 4.88 30.53
N LYS A 218 7.97 4.05 30.51
CA LYS A 218 7.92 2.72 31.14
C LYS A 218 7.85 1.61 30.10
N ALA A 219 8.74 1.63 29.10
CA ALA A 219 8.74 0.64 28.02
C ALA A 219 8.92 -0.82 28.52
N ASP A 220 9.71 -1.05 29.57
CA ASP A 220 9.79 -2.36 30.24
C ASP A 220 8.42 -2.85 30.75
N ALA A 221 7.64 -1.95 31.37
CA ALA A 221 6.31 -2.27 31.87
C ALA A 221 5.32 -2.51 30.72
N ALA A 222 5.48 -1.77 29.61
CA ALA A 222 4.73 -1.98 28.38
C ALA A 222 4.99 -3.38 27.82
N LEU A 223 6.27 -3.78 27.70
CA LEU A 223 6.65 -5.11 27.22
C LEU A 223 6.06 -6.21 28.12
N GLN A 224 6.17 -6.06 29.45
CA GLN A 224 5.57 -7.01 30.40
C GLN A 224 4.04 -7.06 30.33
N ALA A 225 3.36 -5.98 29.95
CA ALA A 225 1.92 -5.98 29.73
C ALA A 225 1.56 -6.79 28.48
N VAL A 226 2.29 -6.57 27.37
CA VAL A 226 2.11 -7.30 26.12
C VAL A 226 2.41 -8.79 26.28
N ASP A 227 3.52 -9.16 26.94
CA ASP A 227 3.89 -10.55 27.19
C ASP A 227 2.81 -11.31 27.99
N ARG A 228 2.22 -10.65 28.99
CA ARG A 228 1.14 -11.23 29.79
C ARG A 228 -0.13 -11.47 28.96
N GLU A 229 -0.51 -10.52 28.11
CA GLU A 229 -1.69 -10.67 27.26
C GLU A 229 -1.48 -11.74 26.19
N LEU A 230 -0.31 -11.77 25.53
CA LEU A 230 0.03 -12.81 24.56
C LEU A 230 -0.09 -14.21 25.18
N LYS A 231 0.48 -14.41 26.36
CA LYS A 231 0.36 -15.67 27.09
C LYS A 231 -1.10 -16.01 27.43
N SER A 232 -1.88 -15.02 27.87
CA SER A 232 -3.30 -15.23 28.17
C SER A 232 -4.11 -15.62 26.94
N LEU A 233 -3.86 -14.96 25.81
CA LEU A 233 -4.48 -15.27 24.52
C LEU A 233 -4.11 -16.69 24.06
N GLU A 234 -2.85 -17.08 24.15
CA GLU A 234 -2.39 -18.44 23.83
C GLU A 234 -3.14 -19.51 24.64
N GLU A 235 -3.25 -19.32 25.95
CA GLU A 235 -3.96 -20.24 26.84
C GLU A 235 -5.46 -20.32 26.49
N ARG A 236 -6.11 -19.18 26.24
CA ARG A 236 -7.53 -19.10 25.87
C ARG A 236 -7.80 -19.74 24.51
N ILE A 237 -6.97 -19.45 23.50
CA ILE A 237 -7.06 -20.07 22.18
C ILE A 237 -6.88 -21.58 22.30
N ALA A 238 -5.92 -22.05 23.09
CA ALA A 238 -5.71 -23.48 23.32
C ALA A 238 -6.93 -24.13 24.01
N GLU A 239 -7.61 -23.43 24.93
CA GLU A 239 -8.85 -23.91 25.55
C GLU A 239 -10.01 -23.95 24.56
N GLU A 240 -10.18 -22.91 23.76
CA GLU A 240 -11.22 -22.83 22.73
C GLU A 240 -11.01 -23.88 21.64
N LYS A 241 -9.78 -24.15 21.21
CA LYS A 241 -9.45 -25.26 20.29
C LYS A 241 -9.79 -26.63 20.87
N LYS A 242 -9.74 -26.81 22.20
CA LYS A 242 -10.19 -28.05 22.85
C LYS A 242 -11.72 -28.18 22.81
N LYS A 243 -12.46 -27.07 22.92
CA LYS A 243 -13.93 -27.04 22.86
C LYS A 243 -14.44 -27.18 21.43
N PHE A 244 -13.72 -26.62 20.47
CA PHE A 244 -14.06 -26.54 19.05
C PHE A 244 -12.87 -26.97 18.18
N PRO A 245 -12.58 -28.27 18.06
CA PRO A 245 -11.45 -28.79 17.26
C PRO A 245 -11.47 -28.35 15.79
N GLU A 246 -12.64 -28.01 15.26
CA GLU A 246 -12.86 -27.48 13.91
C GLU A 246 -12.28 -26.07 13.70
N MET A 247 -11.91 -25.34 14.76
CA MET A 247 -11.24 -24.03 14.62
C MET A 247 -9.84 -24.11 13.98
N GLY A 248 -9.27 -25.30 13.82
CA GLY A 248 -8.02 -25.50 13.09
C GLY A 248 -6.85 -24.62 13.58
N GLU A 249 -6.10 -24.03 12.65
CA GLU A 249 -4.96 -23.14 12.90
C GLU A 249 -5.34 -21.65 12.99
N LEU A 250 -6.60 -21.32 13.31
CA LEU A 250 -6.99 -19.90 13.45
C LEU A 250 -6.11 -19.21 14.51
N THR A 251 -5.40 -18.17 14.08
CA THR A 251 -4.66 -17.24 14.94
C THR A 251 -5.35 -15.88 14.83
N PRO A 252 -5.86 -15.31 15.93
CA PRO A 252 -6.51 -13.99 15.90
C PRO A 252 -5.55 -12.92 15.36
N ALA A 253 -6.06 -11.97 14.57
CA ALA A 253 -5.26 -10.89 13.99
C ALA A 253 -4.53 -10.08 15.06
N VAL A 254 -5.21 -9.83 16.20
CA VAL A 254 -4.64 -9.08 17.33
C VAL A 254 -3.39 -9.75 17.91
N MET A 255 -3.26 -11.07 17.80
CA MET A 255 -2.11 -11.80 18.34
C MET A 255 -0.85 -11.47 17.54
N GLU A 256 -0.96 -11.41 16.21
CA GLU A 256 0.15 -11.00 15.34
C GLU A 256 0.51 -9.52 15.56
N GLU A 257 -0.49 -8.66 15.75
CA GLU A 257 -0.26 -7.25 16.08
C GLU A 257 0.49 -7.06 17.41
N LEU A 258 0.13 -7.84 18.44
CA LEU A 258 0.81 -7.82 19.74
C LEU A 258 2.23 -8.40 19.65
N LYS A 259 2.48 -9.43 18.84
CA LYS A 259 3.84 -9.95 18.61
C LYS A 259 4.73 -8.89 17.96
N ARG A 260 4.23 -8.18 16.95
CA ARG A 260 4.96 -7.06 16.32
C ARG A 260 5.23 -5.93 17.29
N LEU A 261 4.23 -5.57 18.10
CA LEU A 261 4.41 -4.55 19.14
C LEU A 261 5.46 -5.00 20.16
N ARG A 262 5.43 -6.26 20.59
CA ARG A 262 6.44 -6.85 21.48
C ARG A 262 7.85 -6.72 20.90
N GLU A 263 8.04 -7.12 19.64
CA GLU A 263 9.32 -7.00 18.93
C GLU A 263 9.81 -5.54 18.83
N GLN A 264 8.89 -4.60 18.59
CA GLN A 264 9.19 -3.18 18.59
C GLN A 264 9.63 -2.70 19.97
N LEU A 265 8.89 -3.06 21.03
CA LEU A 265 9.21 -2.68 22.41
C LEU A 265 10.57 -3.24 22.87
N GLU A 266 10.91 -4.47 22.47
CA GLU A 266 12.23 -5.06 22.73
C GLU A 266 13.38 -4.27 22.10
N LYS A 267 13.13 -3.57 20.99
CA LYS A 267 14.10 -2.67 20.35
C LYS A 267 14.20 -1.31 21.05
N THR A 268 13.24 -0.96 21.91
CA THR A 268 13.07 0.39 22.47
C THR A 268 12.88 0.38 23.99
N LEU A 269 13.57 -0.51 24.72
CA LEU A 269 13.40 -0.70 26.17
C LEU A 269 13.70 0.56 27.01
N ASP A 270 14.60 1.40 26.54
CA ASP A 270 14.92 2.70 27.18
C ASP A 270 14.12 3.88 26.56
N GLY A 271 13.16 3.57 25.68
CA GLY A 271 12.42 4.54 24.89
C GLY A 271 11.28 5.20 25.65
N THR A 272 11.08 6.48 25.38
CA THR A 272 9.87 7.24 25.74
C THR A 272 9.02 7.48 24.49
N GLY A 273 7.70 7.58 24.67
CA GLY A 273 6.78 7.89 23.59
C GLY A 273 7.10 9.23 22.92
N ALA A 274 6.92 9.27 21.61
CA ALA A 274 7.10 10.45 20.78
C ALA A 274 5.75 11.07 20.39
N THR A 275 5.80 12.27 19.83
CA THR A 275 4.66 12.95 19.20
C THR A 275 4.94 13.15 17.72
N VAL A 276 4.01 12.73 16.87
CA VAL A 276 4.05 12.97 15.42
C VAL A 276 2.84 13.80 15.04
N SER A 277 3.07 14.99 14.51
CA SER A 277 2.03 15.96 14.19
C SER A 277 2.16 16.45 12.75
N GLY A 278 1.15 17.15 12.25
CA GLY A 278 1.24 17.66 10.88
C GLY A 278 -0.01 18.39 10.42
N THR A 279 0.03 18.78 9.14
CA THR A 279 -1.15 19.31 8.44
C THR A 279 -1.33 18.65 7.09
N VAL A 280 -2.58 18.51 6.65
CA VAL A 280 -2.95 18.12 5.29
C VAL A 280 -3.58 19.32 4.59
N LYS A 281 -2.92 19.80 3.53
CA LYS A 281 -3.36 20.97 2.76
C LYS A 281 -3.19 20.74 1.27
N ARG A 282 -3.92 21.50 0.47
CA ARG A 282 -3.60 21.69 -0.95
C ARG A 282 -2.48 22.74 -1.09
N SER A 283 -1.75 22.66 -2.20
CA SER A 283 -0.66 23.60 -2.49
C SER A 283 -1.11 25.04 -2.75
N ASP A 284 -2.42 25.27 -2.97
CA ASP A 284 -3.05 26.59 -2.96
C ASP A 284 -3.28 27.16 -1.54
N GLY A 285 -2.96 26.39 -0.50
CA GLY A 285 -3.10 26.76 0.90
C GLY A 285 -4.40 26.29 1.55
N GLN A 286 -5.34 25.70 0.81
CA GLN A 286 -6.61 25.21 1.36
C GLN A 286 -6.36 24.05 2.34
N PRO A 287 -6.77 24.16 3.62
CA PRO A 287 -6.71 23.03 4.54
C PRO A 287 -7.74 21.96 4.19
N LEU A 288 -7.37 20.70 4.34
CA LEU A 288 -8.28 19.57 4.13
C LEU A 288 -8.72 19.00 5.47
N ALA A 289 -9.98 19.25 5.82
CA ALA A 289 -10.61 18.72 7.01
C ALA A 289 -11.11 17.28 6.81
N ARG A 290 -11.19 16.51 7.89
CA ARG A 290 -11.73 15.14 7.92
C ARG A 290 -11.00 14.17 7.00
N VAL A 291 -9.73 14.44 6.68
CA VAL A 291 -8.84 13.46 6.04
C VAL A 291 -8.49 12.40 7.08
N GLY A 292 -8.63 11.13 6.73
CA GLY A 292 -8.11 10.04 7.56
C GLY A 292 -6.59 10.05 7.48
N VAL A 293 -5.90 10.13 8.60
CA VAL A 293 -4.44 10.07 8.66
C VAL A 293 -4.08 8.84 9.48
N PHE A 294 -3.23 7.99 8.90
CA PHE A 294 -2.80 6.72 9.49
C PHE A 294 -1.28 6.69 9.54
N LEU A 295 -0.69 6.55 10.72
CA LEU A 295 0.74 6.40 10.91
C LEU A 295 1.06 4.91 11.10
N ARG A 296 1.50 4.26 10.03
CA ARG A 296 1.62 2.80 9.93
C ARG A 296 3.05 2.37 10.18
N ARG A 297 3.25 1.36 11.03
CA ARG A 297 4.58 0.78 11.29
C ARG A 297 5.09 0.10 10.02
N GLU A 298 6.41 -0.03 9.89
CA GLU A 298 7.03 -0.82 8.83
C GLU A 298 6.42 -2.21 8.67
N SER A 299 6.14 -2.88 9.79
CA SER A 299 5.52 -4.21 9.78
C SER A 299 4.07 -4.23 9.28
N ASP A 300 3.42 -3.09 9.06
CA ASP A 300 1.99 -3.03 8.75
C ASP A 300 1.73 -2.54 7.30
N VAL A 301 2.74 -1.97 6.62
CA VAL A 301 2.57 -1.39 5.27
C VAL A 301 2.28 -2.43 4.18
N TYR A 302 2.52 -3.72 4.45
CA TYR A 302 2.34 -4.80 3.49
C TYR A 302 0.86 -5.23 3.31
N HIS A 303 -0.05 -4.78 4.18
CA HIS A 303 -1.49 -5.05 4.09
C HIS A 303 -2.31 -3.76 3.94
N SER A 304 -3.57 -3.90 3.53
CA SER A 304 -4.53 -2.78 3.49
C SER A 304 -4.88 -2.31 4.90
N ILE A 305 -5.28 -1.04 5.05
CA ILE A 305 -5.72 -0.46 6.32
C ILE A 305 -6.92 -1.23 6.90
N VAL A 306 -6.86 -1.51 8.21
CA VAL A 306 -7.87 -2.27 8.96
C VAL A 306 -8.48 -1.47 10.14
N ASP A 307 -9.64 -1.90 10.61
CA ASP A 307 -10.31 -1.37 11.82
C ASP A 307 -9.53 -1.79 13.09
N GLY A 308 -8.36 -1.20 13.31
CA GLY A 308 -7.44 -1.62 14.36
C GLY A 308 -6.08 -0.91 14.31
N GLU A 309 -5.84 -0.09 13.27
CA GLU A 309 -4.59 0.68 13.16
C GLU A 309 -4.34 1.49 14.45
N PRO A 310 -3.16 1.33 15.10
CA PRO A 310 -2.88 1.91 16.41
C PRO A 310 -2.88 3.44 16.38
N TYR A 311 -2.39 4.03 15.29
CA TYR A 311 -2.25 5.46 15.11
C TYR A 311 -3.10 5.91 13.93
N GLN A 312 -4.34 6.29 14.24
CA GLN A 312 -5.30 6.79 13.25
C GLN A 312 -6.09 7.97 13.82
N ILE A 313 -6.30 9.00 13.00
CA ILE A 313 -7.00 10.23 13.38
C ILE A 313 -7.63 10.90 12.15
N LEU A 314 -8.63 11.75 12.37
CA LEU A 314 -9.17 12.64 11.34
C LEU A 314 -8.54 14.02 11.48
N THR A 315 -8.22 14.68 10.37
CA THR A 315 -7.78 16.08 10.42
C THR A 315 -8.90 17.01 10.90
N ASP A 316 -8.53 18.06 11.64
CA ASP A 316 -9.46 19.11 12.05
C ASP A 316 -9.81 20.07 10.90
N ALA A 317 -10.66 21.07 11.18
CA ALA A 317 -11.06 22.10 10.21
C ALA A 317 -9.89 22.93 9.61
N GLN A 318 -8.70 22.90 10.22
CA GLN A 318 -7.48 23.54 9.71
C GLN A 318 -6.51 22.52 9.07
N GLY A 319 -6.96 21.28 8.90
CA GLY A 319 -6.19 20.18 8.34
C GLY A 319 -5.15 19.61 9.29
N ARG A 320 -5.17 19.94 10.59
CA ARG A 320 -4.16 19.48 11.55
C ARG A 320 -4.44 18.07 12.06
N TYR A 321 -3.38 17.33 12.34
CA TYR A 321 -3.43 16.04 13.03
C TYR A 321 -2.29 15.90 14.03
N GLU A 322 -2.47 15.05 15.04
CA GLU A 322 -1.46 14.76 16.07
C GLU A 322 -1.64 13.32 16.60
N PHE A 323 -0.53 12.60 16.68
CA PHE A 323 -0.40 11.30 17.33
C PHE A 323 0.49 11.46 18.55
N ASN A 324 -0.02 11.05 19.71
CA ASN A 324 0.68 11.07 20.98
C ASN A 324 1.09 9.65 21.40
N ASN A 325 2.15 9.57 22.20
CA ASN A 325 2.68 8.31 22.72
C ASN A 325 3.07 7.31 21.61
N VAL A 326 3.61 7.81 20.50
CA VAL A 326 4.09 6.99 19.40
C VAL A 326 5.32 6.22 19.86
N VAL A 327 5.26 4.90 19.81
CA VAL A 327 6.39 4.02 20.14
C VAL A 327 7.52 4.28 19.14
N PRO A 328 8.79 4.40 19.56
CA PRO A 328 9.89 4.63 18.62
C PRO A 328 10.00 3.53 17.56
N GLY A 329 10.34 3.89 16.33
CA GLY A 329 10.41 2.99 15.18
C GLY A 329 10.25 3.70 13.84
N SER A 330 10.16 2.93 12.77
CA SER A 330 10.01 3.44 11.40
C SER A 330 8.57 3.33 10.92
N TYR A 331 8.07 4.42 10.33
CA TYR A 331 6.66 4.58 9.98
C TYR A 331 6.47 5.10 8.56
N GLN A 332 5.31 4.82 7.97
CA GLN A 332 4.80 5.48 6.78
C GLN A 332 3.46 6.14 7.08
N LEU A 333 3.25 7.31 6.49
CA LEU A 333 1.97 8.01 6.57
C LEU A 333 1.05 7.52 5.44
N TYR A 334 -0.23 7.32 5.74
CA TYR A 334 -1.27 7.02 4.76
C TYR A 334 -2.44 7.97 4.96
N LEU A 335 -3.12 8.29 3.85
CA LEU A 335 -4.28 9.17 3.83
C LEU A 335 -5.52 8.39 3.36
N GLY A 336 -6.63 8.55 4.07
CA GLY A 336 -7.96 8.23 3.61
C GLY A 336 -8.66 9.50 3.13
N LEU A 337 -9.10 9.51 1.88
CA LEU A 337 -9.68 10.67 1.20
C LEU A 337 -11.01 10.30 0.53
N PRO A 338 -12.06 11.14 0.67
CA PRO A 338 -13.19 11.09 -0.23
C PRO A 338 -12.80 11.59 -1.62
N PHE A 339 -13.56 11.18 -2.64
CA PHE A 339 -13.29 11.52 -4.04
C PHE A 339 -13.18 13.03 -4.29
N GLU A 340 -14.05 13.82 -3.69
CA GLU A 340 -14.05 15.29 -3.76
C GLU A 340 -12.75 15.97 -3.29
N GLN A 341 -11.99 15.30 -2.40
CA GLN A 341 -10.73 15.84 -1.89
C GLN A 341 -9.54 15.51 -2.79
N ILE A 342 -9.56 14.34 -3.44
CA ILE A 342 -8.48 13.83 -4.32
C ILE A 342 -8.68 14.17 -5.80
N ASP A 343 -9.89 14.51 -6.24
CA ASP A 343 -10.21 14.80 -7.64
C ASP A 343 -9.42 16.00 -8.21
N GLY A 344 -8.57 15.75 -9.20
CA GLY A 344 -7.64 16.71 -9.78
C GLY A 344 -6.34 16.90 -8.98
N TRP A 345 -6.15 16.16 -7.89
CA TRP A 345 -5.01 16.28 -6.98
C TRP A 345 -4.28 14.95 -6.77
N THR A 346 -3.03 15.04 -6.33
CA THR A 346 -2.22 13.89 -5.93
C THR A 346 -1.41 14.25 -4.68
N TRP A 347 -1.13 13.25 -3.86
CA TRP A 347 -0.10 13.37 -2.85
C TRP A 347 1.22 12.84 -3.44
N PRO A 348 2.23 13.69 -3.68
CA PRO A 348 3.49 13.28 -4.29
C PRO A 348 4.40 12.57 -3.27
N THR A 349 4.00 11.38 -2.84
CA THR A 349 4.82 10.49 -2.01
C THR A 349 5.50 9.42 -2.87
N MET A 350 6.67 8.98 -2.40
CA MET A 350 7.50 7.93 -2.98
C MET A 350 7.48 6.69 -2.07
N LYS A 351 7.64 5.50 -2.66
CA LYS A 351 7.59 4.20 -1.97
C LYS A 351 8.37 4.10 -0.67
N ASP A 352 9.50 4.79 -0.58
CA ASP A 352 10.42 4.74 0.54
C ASP A 352 10.41 6.01 1.40
N ASP A 353 9.28 6.73 1.42
CA ASP A 353 9.02 7.86 2.34
C ASP A 353 8.75 7.37 3.77
N TRP A 354 9.83 7.06 4.47
CA TRP A 354 9.82 6.65 5.87
C TRP A 354 10.00 7.81 6.84
N ILE A 355 9.25 7.78 7.94
CA ILE A 355 9.35 8.66 9.10
C ILE A 355 10.05 7.88 10.21
N GLU A 356 11.24 8.32 10.59
CA GLU A 356 11.98 7.73 11.72
C GLU A 356 11.58 8.42 13.01
N VAL A 357 10.98 7.66 13.92
CA VAL A 357 10.51 8.15 15.22
C VAL A 357 11.48 7.66 16.29
N GLY A 358 12.27 8.58 16.84
CA GLY A 358 13.14 8.35 17.98
C GLY A 358 12.44 8.49 19.33
N SER A 359 13.16 8.14 20.40
CA SER A 359 12.67 8.23 21.77
C SER A 359 12.40 9.69 22.18
N GLY A 360 11.14 10.00 22.49
CA GLY A 360 10.75 11.34 22.96
C GLY A 360 10.76 12.42 21.88
N ASP A 361 10.85 12.02 20.61
CA ASP A 361 10.85 12.96 19.50
C ASP A 361 9.54 13.76 19.41
N THR A 362 9.63 14.96 18.86
CA THR A 362 8.46 15.75 18.42
C THR A 362 8.65 16.08 16.95
N LEU A 363 7.94 15.35 16.09
CA LEU A 363 8.08 15.44 14.64
C LEU A 363 6.89 16.18 14.03
N THR A 364 7.16 16.90 12.93
CA THR A 364 6.14 17.60 12.14
C THR A 364 6.22 17.16 10.69
N GLU A 365 5.25 16.37 10.26
CA GLU A 365 5.12 15.82 8.92
C GLU A 365 3.97 16.53 8.19
N ASN A 366 4.28 17.44 7.28
CA ASN A 366 3.24 18.15 6.52
C ASN A 366 2.96 17.47 5.19
N VAL A 367 1.69 17.23 4.91
CA VAL A 367 1.20 16.72 3.64
C VAL A 367 0.69 17.88 2.79
N THR A 368 1.22 17.98 1.58
CA THR A 368 0.76 18.94 0.58
C THR A 368 0.26 18.21 -0.66
N MET A 369 -1.05 18.27 -0.91
CA MET A 369 -1.66 17.83 -2.16
C MET A 369 -1.28 18.78 -3.29
N ARG A 370 -0.89 18.22 -4.42
CA ARG A 370 -0.47 18.95 -5.63
C ARG A 370 -1.46 18.70 -6.75
N PRO A 371 -1.72 19.69 -7.63
CA PRO A 371 -2.57 19.46 -8.79
C PRO A 371 -1.91 18.44 -9.72
N LEU A 372 -2.72 17.63 -10.39
CA LEU A 372 -2.25 16.73 -11.44
C LEU A 372 -1.70 17.52 -12.63
N ILE A 373 -0.68 16.98 -13.29
CA ILE A 373 -0.13 17.58 -14.52
C ILE A 373 -1.15 17.40 -15.65
N ASP A 374 -1.41 18.47 -16.40
CA ASP A 374 -2.20 18.40 -17.62
C ASP A 374 -1.32 17.94 -18.80
N ILE A 375 -1.78 16.88 -19.47
CA ILE A 375 -1.14 16.33 -20.66
C ILE A 375 -1.70 16.98 -21.93
N GLN A 376 -0.89 17.03 -22.99
CA GLN A 376 -1.24 17.74 -24.22
C GLN A 376 -1.28 16.81 -25.43
N GLU A 377 -0.25 15.99 -25.66
CA GLU A 377 -0.23 15.02 -26.76
C GLU A 377 0.65 13.79 -26.42
N PRO A 378 0.35 12.58 -26.92
CA PRO A 378 -0.87 12.20 -27.64
C PRO A 378 -2.05 12.01 -26.67
N VAL A 379 -3.26 12.41 -27.06
CA VAL A 379 -4.45 12.33 -26.18
C VAL A 379 -5.70 11.88 -26.92
N ASN A 380 -6.74 11.54 -26.17
CA ASN A 380 -8.09 11.27 -26.65
C ASN A 380 -8.18 10.15 -27.71
N GLY A 381 -7.30 9.16 -27.61
CA GLY A 381 -7.27 8.01 -28.53
C GLY A 381 -6.63 8.32 -29.88
N ALA A 382 -5.70 9.25 -29.95
CA ALA A 382 -4.99 9.58 -31.19
C ALA A 382 -4.37 8.34 -31.85
N GLU A 383 -4.53 8.20 -33.16
CA GLU A 383 -3.90 7.15 -33.96
C GLU A 383 -2.60 7.65 -34.56
N LEU A 384 -1.48 7.08 -34.12
CA LEU A 384 -0.13 7.51 -34.49
C LEU A 384 0.44 6.60 -35.57
N THR A 385 0.64 7.11 -36.78
CA THR A 385 1.16 6.34 -37.93
C THR A 385 2.57 6.76 -38.36
N GLY A 386 3.11 7.82 -37.74
CA GLY A 386 4.46 8.32 -38.02
C GLY A 386 5.55 7.48 -37.35
N SER A 387 6.78 7.58 -37.87
CA SER A 387 7.96 6.93 -37.29
C SER A 387 8.44 7.57 -35.99
N THR A 388 7.90 8.73 -35.63
CA THR A 388 8.11 9.39 -34.35
C THR A 388 6.80 9.66 -33.63
N VAL A 389 6.86 9.65 -32.31
CA VAL A 389 5.78 9.99 -31.38
C VAL A 389 6.25 11.14 -30.51
N LYS A 390 5.49 12.24 -30.55
CA LYS A 390 5.69 13.37 -29.65
C LYS A 390 4.83 13.20 -28.41
N PHE A 391 5.46 13.34 -27.24
CA PHE A 391 4.80 13.44 -25.94
C PHE A 391 4.99 14.86 -25.40
N SER A 392 3.93 15.53 -24.96
CA SER A 392 4.02 16.86 -24.35
C SER A 392 3.00 17.08 -23.24
N TRP A 393 3.39 17.88 -22.25
CA TRP A 393 2.62 18.16 -21.04
C TRP A 393 2.91 19.58 -20.54
N GLU A 394 2.12 20.04 -19.57
CA GLU A 394 2.34 21.33 -18.93
C GLU A 394 3.63 21.31 -18.08
N PRO A 395 4.51 22.33 -18.20
CA PRO A 395 5.69 22.44 -17.35
C PRO A 395 5.31 22.64 -15.89
N VAL A 396 5.98 21.91 -15.00
CA VAL A 396 5.80 21.98 -13.54
C VAL A 396 6.85 22.91 -12.93
N GLU A 397 6.42 23.88 -12.14
CA GLU A 397 7.32 24.76 -11.41
C GLU A 397 8.20 23.97 -10.43
N GLY A 398 9.52 24.23 -10.48
CA GLY A 398 10.50 23.55 -9.63
C GLY A 398 10.96 22.18 -10.15
N ALA A 399 10.36 21.66 -11.23
CA ALA A 399 10.81 20.41 -11.84
C ALA A 399 12.17 20.57 -12.52
N SER A 400 13.11 19.71 -12.14
CA SER A 400 14.41 19.59 -12.81
C SER A 400 14.38 18.53 -13.91
N THR A 401 13.56 17.49 -13.73
CA THR A 401 13.44 16.38 -14.67
C THR A 401 12.05 15.76 -14.63
N TYR A 402 11.66 15.07 -15.69
CA TYR A 402 10.46 14.26 -15.78
C TYR A 402 10.79 12.81 -16.11
N THR A 403 9.91 11.91 -15.69
CA THR A 403 9.91 10.51 -16.16
C THR A 403 8.60 10.26 -16.91
N LEU A 404 8.73 9.79 -18.16
CA LEU A 404 7.64 9.37 -19.02
C LEU A 404 7.40 7.88 -18.82
N TYR A 405 6.16 7.55 -18.47
CA TYR A 405 5.69 6.18 -18.31
C TYR A 405 4.71 5.79 -19.40
N GLY A 406 4.82 4.54 -19.82
CA GLY A 406 3.87 3.88 -20.70
C GLY A 406 3.14 2.78 -19.95
N THR A 407 1.86 2.61 -20.26
CA THR A 407 1.00 1.62 -19.63
C THR A 407 0.29 0.80 -20.70
N ILE A 408 0.42 -0.52 -20.57
CA ILE A 408 -0.22 -1.51 -21.44
C ILE A 408 -1.34 -2.23 -20.68
N PRO A 409 -2.48 -2.53 -21.33
CA PRO A 409 -3.47 -3.43 -20.74
C PRO A 409 -2.92 -4.87 -20.71
N ILE A 410 -3.21 -5.57 -19.63
CA ILE A 410 -2.98 -7.02 -19.46
C ILE A 410 -4.28 -7.68 -19.00
N GLU A 411 -4.40 -9.00 -19.06
CA GLU A 411 -5.67 -9.69 -18.76
C GLU A 411 -6.27 -9.32 -17.38
N SER A 412 -5.42 -9.19 -16.36
CA SER A 412 -5.82 -8.89 -14.97
C SER A 412 -5.63 -7.43 -14.55
N GLY A 413 -5.45 -6.50 -15.49
CA GLY A 413 -5.32 -5.07 -15.18
C GLY A 413 -4.44 -4.31 -16.16
N THR A 414 -3.47 -3.57 -15.63
CA THR A 414 -2.52 -2.80 -16.44
C THR A 414 -1.11 -2.97 -15.90
N SER A 415 -0.13 -2.85 -16.79
CA SER A 415 1.29 -2.83 -16.43
C SER A 415 1.90 -1.51 -16.90
N SER A 416 2.55 -0.80 -15.99
CA SER A 416 3.22 0.48 -16.28
C SER A 416 4.73 0.33 -16.21
N MET A 417 5.45 1.04 -17.06
CA MET A 417 6.91 1.02 -17.16
C MET A 417 7.46 2.37 -17.59
N ALA A 418 8.66 2.71 -17.14
CA ALA A 418 9.34 3.91 -17.62
C ALA A 418 9.75 3.71 -19.09
N ILE A 419 9.31 4.62 -19.96
CA ILE A 419 9.76 4.71 -21.35
C ILE A 419 11.05 5.53 -21.40
N ARG A 420 11.05 6.68 -20.72
CA ARG A 420 12.20 7.58 -20.65
C ARG A 420 12.24 8.27 -19.31
N GLU A 421 13.40 8.21 -18.67
CA GLU A 421 13.70 8.94 -17.44
C GLU A 421 14.51 10.20 -17.73
N ARG A 422 14.52 11.13 -16.77
CA ARG A 422 15.38 12.32 -16.78
C ARG A 422 15.18 13.26 -17.97
N VAL A 423 13.94 13.38 -18.46
CA VAL A 423 13.57 14.33 -19.51
C VAL A 423 13.65 15.75 -18.92
N ALA A 424 14.47 16.63 -19.48
CA ALA A 424 14.68 17.98 -18.94
C ALA A 424 13.58 18.99 -19.34
N GLN A 425 12.87 18.70 -20.42
CA GLN A 425 11.83 19.55 -21.00
C GLN A 425 10.44 18.95 -20.73
N SER A 426 9.40 19.76 -20.87
CA SER A 426 8.00 19.31 -20.77
C SER A 426 7.46 18.68 -22.06
N GLU A 427 8.37 18.26 -22.93
CA GLU A 427 8.09 17.52 -24.15
C GLU A 427 9.27 16.61 -24.51
N ILE A 428 8.97 15.55 -25.26
CA ILE A 428 9.96 14.67 -25.85
C ILE A 428 9.42 14.04 -27.14
N GLU A 429 10.28 13.93 -28.14
CA GLU A 429 9.99 13.16 -29.35
C GLU A 429 10.81 11.85 -29.32
N LEU A 430 10.12 10.73 -29.52
CA LEU A 430 10.70 9.39 -29.52
C LEU A 430 10.45 8.71 -30.86
N TYR A 431 11.36 7.85 -31.30
CA TYR A 431 11.07 6.98 -32.44
C TYR A 431 10.09 5.87 -32.00
N ALA A 432 9.20 5.44 -32.90
CA ALA A 432 8.28 4.33 -32.63
C ALA A 432 9.04 3.05 -32.21
N GLU A 433 10.22 2.83 -32.81
CA GLU A 433 11.12 1.73 -32.45
C GLU A 433 11.57 1.76 -30.98
N ASP A 434 11.76 2.94 -30.38
CA ASP A 434 12.15 3.05 -28.97
C ASP A 434 11.00 2.56 -28.05
N LEU A 435 9.76 2.78 -28.46
CA LEU A 435 8.57 2.29 -27.75
C LEU A 435 8.45 0.76 -27.89
N TYR A 436 8.63 0.22 -29.11
CA TYR A 436 8.62 -1.23 -29.36
C TYR A 436 9.68 -1.98 -28.54
N GLU A 437 10.83 -1.34 -28.30
CA GLU A 437 11.95 -1.89 -27.53
C GLU A 437 11.85 -1.64 -26.02
N THR A 438 10.85 -0.88 -25.56
CA THR A 438 10.60 -0.69 -24.13
C THR A 438 10.27 -2.03 -23.49
N GLY A 439 11.05 -2.42 -22.48
CA GLY A 439 10.90 -3.70 -21.80
C GLY A 439 9.56 -3.79 -21.08
N THR A 440 8.78 -4.81 -21.40
CA THR A 440 7.52 -5.12 -20.71
C THR A 440 7.73 -6.30 -19.78
N SER A 441 7.14 -6.24 -18.58
CA SER A 441 7.03 -7.42 -17.73
C SER A 441 6.10 -8.44 -18.37
N TYR A 442 6.36 -9.72 -18.15
CA TYR A 442 5.47 -10.78 -18.60
C TYR A 442 4.40 -11.05 -17.53
N SER A 443 3.13 -11.11 -17.93
CA SER A 443 2.05 -11.59 -17.07
C SER A 443 1.82 -13.09 -17.29
N PHE A 444 1.34 -13.75 -16.24
CA PHE A 444 0.86 -15.13 -16.30
C PHE A 444 -0.64 -15.14 -16.04
N ARG A 445 -1.32 -16.06 -16.69
CA ARG A 445 -2.74 -16.33 -16.54
C ARG A 445 -2.93 -17.75 -16.03
N ASP A 446 -3.93 -17.95 -15.19
CA ASP A 446 -4.31 -19.28 -14.73
C ASP A 446 -5.34 -19.90 -15.68
N VAL A 447 -4.93 -20.96 -16.37
CA VAL A 447 -5.78 -21.75 -17.25
C VAL A 447 -5.78 -23.18 -16.75
N ASP A 448 -6.93 -23.68 -16.29
CA ASP A 448 -7.11 -25.04 -15.75
C ASP A 448 -6.09 -25.42 -14.65
N GLY A 449 -5.73 -24.46 -13.78
CA GLY A 449 -4.77 -24.66 -12.70
C GLY A 449 -3.30 -24.72 -13.15
N LYS A 450 -3.00 -24.27 -14.37
CA LYS A 450 -1.65 -24.06 -14.88
C LYS A 450 -1.41 -22.58 -15.16
N HIS A 451 -0.25 -22.10 -14.73
CA HIS A 451 0.25 -20.78 -15.13
C HIS A 451 0.70 -20.83 -16.59
N GLU A 452 -0.05 -20.16 -17.46
CA GLU A 452 0.32 -19.92 -18.86
C GLU A 452 0.76 -18.47 -19.04
N LEU A 453 1.57 -18.20 -20.06
CA LEU A 453 2.00 -16.85 -20.39
C LEU A 453 0.86 -16.04 -21.02
N ASP A 454 0.61 -14.83 -20.53
CA ASP A 454 -0.26 -13.87 -21.21
C ASP A 454 0.47 -13.32 -22.44
N SER A 455 0.09 -13.84 -23.60
CA SER A 455 0.79 -13.55 -24.85
C SER A 455 0.54 -12.13 -25.37
N ALA A 456 -0.49 -11.42 -24.87
CA ALA A 456 -0.72 -10.02 -25.21
C ALA A 456 0.35 -9.11 -24.56
N SER A 457 0.81 -9.45 -23.36
CA SER A 457 1.86 -8.71 -22.64
C SER A 457 3.23 -8.77 -23.35
N LEU A 458 3.49 -9.83 -24.13
CA LEU A 458 4.75 -10.05 -24.83
C LEU A 458 5.00 -9.05 -25.97
N LEU A 459 3.96 -8.71 -26.75
CA LEU A 459 4.09 -7.76 -27.85
C LEU A 459 4.28 -6.32 -27.34
N GLY A 460 3.76 -5.98 -26.15
CA GLY A 460 3.91 -4.65 -25.59
C GLY A 460 3.39 -3.54 -26.51
N PHE A 461 4.21 -2.52 -26.73
CA PHE A 461 3.92 -1.41 -27.65
C PHE A 461 3.93 -1.80 -29.14
N SER A 462 4.40 -3.01 -29.49
CA SER A 462 4.41 -3.51 -30.87
C SER A 462 3.06 -4.08 -31.33
N ASN A 463 2.03 -4.07 -30.49
CA ASN A 463 0.69 -4.55 -30.84
C ASN A 463 -0.19 -3.40 -31.36
N PRO A 464 -0.37 -3.24 -32.69
CA PRO A 464 -1.07 -2.08 -33.25
C PRO A 464 -2.58 -2.02 -32.93
N GLU A 465 -3.14 -3.10 -32.37
CA GLU A 465 -4.55 -3.19 -32.00
C GLU A 465 -4.83 -2.73 -30.55
N LEU A 466 -3.78 -2.53 -29.74
CA LEU A 466 -3.95 -2.10 -28.35
C LEU A 466 -4.10 -0.58 -28.22
N ARG A 467 -4.97 -0.19 -27.30
CA ARG A 467 -5.04 1.18 -26.79
C ARG A 467 -4.08 1.32 -25.62
N TYR A 468 -3.09 2.18 -25.76
CA TYR A 468 -2.09 2.47 -24.74
C TYR A 468 -2.50 3.64 -23.87
N LEU A 469 -1.99 3.66 -22.64
CA LEU A 469 -2.05 4.78 -21.71
C LEU A 469 -0.63 5.29 -21.47
N TRP A 470 -0.45 6.58 -21.21
CA TRP A 470 0.83 7.13 -20.74
C TRP A 470 0.62 8.16 -19.64
N TYR A 471 1.66 8.42 -18.87
CA TYR A 471 1.65 9.49 -17.88
C TYR A 471 3.07 9.99 -17.63
N VAL A 472 3.18 11.13 -16.96
CA VAL A 472 4.45 11.73 -16.57
C VAL A 472 4.49 12.00 -15.08
N GLU A 473 5.69 11.87 -14.52
CA GLU A 473 6.00 12.28 -13.16
C GLU A 473 7.08 13.36 -13.20
N ALA A 474 6.93 14.41 -12.40
CA ALA A 474 7.85 15.54 -12.32
C ALA A 474 8.67 15.45 -11.04
N TYR A 475 9.98 15.62 -11.15
CA TYR A 475 10.95 15.47 -10.07
C TYR A 475 11.77 16.74 -9.88
N ASP A 476 12.08 17.08 -8.63
CA ASP A 476 13.00 18.16 -8.30
C ASP A 476 14.47 17.76 -8.54
N LYS A 477 15.40 18.68 -8.28
CA LYS A 477 16.84 18.46 -8.44
C LYS A 477 17.43 17.37 -7.53
N ASP A 478 16.75 17.06 -6.43
CA ASP A 478 17.16 16.07 -5.44
C ASP A 478 16.50 14.70 -5.73
N GLY A 479 15.72 14.59 -6.82
CA GLY A 479 15.01 13.38 -7.20
C GLY A 479 13.73 13.13 -6.42
N ARG A 480 13.18 14.14 -5.72
CA ARG A 480 11.88 14.02 -5.05
C ARG A 480 10.74 14.29 -6.01
N LEU A 481 9.70 13.47 -5.93
CA LEU A 481 8.48 13.65 -6.70
C LEU A 481 7.79 14.98 -6.30
N ILE A 482 7.43 15.79 -7.31
CA ILE A 482 6.68 17.03 -7.13
C ILE A 482 5.20 16.79 -7.40
N THR A 483 4.87 16.18 -8.53
CA THR A 483 3.50 15.83 -8.94
C THR A 483 3.56 14.85 -10.12
N ARG A 484 2.39 14.40 -10.58
CA ARG A 484 2.22 13.42 -11.67
C ARG A 484 0.95 13.72 -12.48
N SER A 485 0.86 13.20 -13.71
CA SER A 485 -0.34 13.39 -14.54
C SER A 485 -1.42 12.33 -14.34
N ASN A 486 -1.07 11.15 -13.81
CA ASN A 486 -2.01 10.10 -13.47
C ASN A 486 -2.62 10.31 -12.07
N GLY A 487 -3.91 10.04 -11.93
CA GLY A 487 -4.62 10.21 -10.67
C GLY A 487 -6.13 10.21 -10.88
N TYR A 488 -6.85 10.67 -9.86
CA TYR A 488 -8.31 10.74 -9.88
C TYR A 488 -8.74 12.02 -10.60
N ARG A 489 -9.46 11.87 -11.71
CA ARG A 489 -10.11 12.95 -12.45
C ARG A 489 -11.57 12.52 -12.70
N LEU A 490 -12.47 12.96 -11.82
CA LEU A 490 -13.77 12.34 -11.60
C LEU A 490 -14.95 13.19 -12.10
N ASN A 491 -14.73 14.43 -12.52
CA ASN A 491 -15.78 15.32 -13.01
C ASN A 491 -15.39 16.03 -14.32
N GLU A 492 -16.35 16.73 -14.93
CA GLU A 492 -16.15 17.42 -16.23
C GLU A 492 -15.07 18.50 -16.18
N ASP A 493 -14.87 19.15 -15.04
CA ASP A 493 -13.87 20.20 -14.86
C ASP A 493 -12.45 19.62 -14.68
N THR A 494 -12.32 18.39 -14.18
CA THR A 494 -11.02 17.76 -13.90
C THR A 494 -10.60 16.71 -14.92
N ILE A 495 -11.51 16.14 -15.71
CA ILE A 495 -11.22 15.02 -16.64
C ILE A 495 -10.12 15.37 -17.66
N GLY A 496 -10.12 16.61 -18.15
CA GLY A 496 -9.12 17.10 -19.09
C GLY A 496 -8.97 16.21 -20.34
N ALA A 497 -7.77 16.19 -20.89
CA ALA A 497 -7.42 15.31 -22.01
C ALA A 497 -7.11 13.89 -21.51
N LEU A 498 -7.63 12.88 -22.20
CA LEU A 498 -7.41 11.49 -21.80
C LEU A 498 -6.07 10.95 -22.36
N PRO A 499 -5.21 10.32 -21.54
CA PRO A 499 -3.88 9.85 -21.95
C PRO A 499 -3.85 8.62 -22.88
N PHE A 500 -4.89 8.43 -23.69
CA PHE A 500 -5.00 7.27 -24.56
C PHE A 500 -4.48 7.55 -25.97
N PHE A 501 -3.80 6.57 -26.55
CA PHE A 501 -3.39 6.58 -27.96
C PHE A 501 -3.28 5.17 -28.53
N TYR A 502 -3.18 5.08 -29.86
CA TYR A 502 -2.89 3.86 -30.62
C TYR A 502 -1.60 4.06 -31.41
N LEU A 503 -0.70 3.08 -31.38
CA LEU A 503 0.53 3.10 -32.17
C LEU A 503 0.35 2.21 -33.42
N LYS A 504 0.09 2.84 -34.56
CA LYS A 504 -0.25 2.22 -35.85
C LYS A 504 0.78 2.49 -36.94
N GLU A 505 2.02 2.77 -36.56
CA GLU A 505 3.13 2.93 -37.50
C GLU A 505 3.42 1.62 -38.26
N ARG A 506 3.13 0.47 -37.63
CA ARG A 506 3.26 -0.87 -38.22
C ARG A 506 1.94 -1.64 -38.27
N ALA A 507 1.94 -2.74 -39.01
CA ALA A 507 0.89 -3.75 -38.97
C ALA A 507 1.36 -5.02 -38.24
N ALA A 508 0.41 -5.80 -37.73
CA ALA A 508 0.70 -7.10 -37.11
C ALA A 508 1.19 -8.10 -38.16
N THR A 509 2.37 -8.67 -37.93
CA THR A 509 2.98 -9.71 -38.77
C THR A 509 2.29 -11.07 -38.58
N ALA A 510 2.61 -12.06 -39.42
CA ALA A 510 2.13 -13.42 -39.21
C ALA A 510 2.65 -14.02 -37.88
N ALA A 511 3.89 -13.71 -37.52
CA ALA A 511 4.49 -14.15 -36.25
C ALA A 511 3.82 -13.49 -35.03
N ASP A 512 3.44 -12.21 -35.14
CA ASP A 512 2.70 -11.49 -34.09
C ASP A 512 1.35 -12.16 -33.82
N ARG A 513 0.63 -12.55 -34.87
CA ARG A 513 -0.66 -13.25 -34.76
C ARG A 513 -0.50 -14.63 -34.11
N LEU A 514 0.51 -15.40 -34.50
CA LEU A 514 0.82 -16.67 -33.86
C LEU A 514 1.14 -16.49 -32.37
N MET A 515 1.87 -15.44 -32.00
CA MET A 515 2.15 -15.12 -30.61
C MET A 515 0.85 -14.82 -29.85
N LEU A 516 0.00 -13.93 -30.38
CA LEU A 516 -1.30 -13.58 -29.76
C LEU A 516 -2.23 -14.78 -29.61
N ASP A 517 -2.15 -15.76 -30.50
CA ASP A 517 -2.88 -17.05 -30.42
C ASP A 517 -2.27 -18.03 -29.39
N GLY A 518 -1.21 -17.64 -28.67
CA GLY A 518 -0.50 -18.48 -27.69
C GLY A 518 0.44 -19.51 -28.30
N ARG A 519 0.67 -19.48 -29.62
CA ARG A 519 1.49 -20.46 -30.36
C ARG A 519 2.96 -20.04 -30.37
N LEU A 520 3.56 -19.95 -29.18
CA LEU A 520 4.88 -19.35 -28.95
C LEU A 520 6.04 -20.03 -29.70
N ASP A 521 6.02 -21.37 -29.85
CA ASP A 521 7.06 -22.09 -30.60
C ASP A 521 7.01 -21.78 -32.09
N GLU A 522 5.80 -21.70 -32.65
CA GLU A 522 5.60 -21.39 -34.07
C GLU A 522 5.92 -19.91 -34.34
N ALA A 523 5.50 -19.01 -33.46
CA ALA A 523 5.87 -17.60 -33.52
C ALA A 523 7.40 -17.41 -33.48
N LEU A 524 8.09 -18.09 -32.56
CA LEU A 524 9.55 -18.05 -32.45
C LEU A 524 10.24 -18.54 -33.73
N ALA A 525 9.74 -19.61 -34.35
CA ALA A 525 10.27 -20.12 -35.61
C ALA A 525 10.06 -19.12 -36.76
N GLU A 526 8.90 -18.47 -36.83
CA GLU A 526 8.61 -17.43 -37.82
C GLU A 526 9.50 -16.19 -37.64
N TYR A 527 9.66 -15.68 -36.41
CA TYR A 527 10.55 -14.53 -36.16
C TYR A 527 12.00 -14.84 -36.53
N LYS A 528 12.50 -16.04 -36.23
CA LYS A 528 13.84 -16.44 -36.65
C LYS A 528 13.98 -16.44 -38.16
N ARG A 529 12.99 -16.97 -38.88
CA ARG A 529 12.99 -16.99 -40.35
C ARG A 529 12.93 -15.57 -40.93
N ALA A 530 12.16 -14.68 -40.32
CA ALA A 530 12.09 -13.28 -40.71
C ALA A 530 13.45 -12.59 -40.50
N HIS A 531 14.10 -12.78 -39.36
CA HIS A 531 15.45 -12.26 -39.09
C HIS A 531 16.53 -12.86 -40.02
N GLU A 532 16.45 -14.15 -40.35
CA GLU A 532 17.36 -14.77 -41.32
C GLU A 532 17.21 -14.15 -42.71
N ALA A 533 15.98 -13.77 -43.10
CA ALA A 533 15.70 -13.10 -44.36
C ALA A 533 16.12 -11.62 -44.35
N ASP A 534 15.98 -10.95 -43.21
CA ASP A 534 16.42 -9.57 -42.98
C ASP A 534 17.18 -9.45 -41.64
N PRO A 535 18.52 -9.48 -41.66
CA PRO A 535 19.33 -9.33 -40.47
C PRO A 535 19.18 -7.98 -39.74
N LEU A 536 18.52 -6.99 -40.35
CA LEU A 536 18.25 -5.68 -39.75
C LEU A 536 16.86 -5.60 -39.11
N ASP A 537 16.04 -6.66 -39.15
CA ASP A 537 14.72 -6.70 -38.53
C ASP A 537 14.81 -6.69 -37.00
N ARG A 538 14.77 -5.47 -36.44
CA ARG A 538 14.79 -5.20 -34.99
C ARG A 538 13.61 -5.82 -34.26
N HIS A 539 12.43 -5.83 -34.88
CA HIS A 539 11.24 -6.39 -34.26
C HIS A 539 11.41 -7.90 -34.03
N SER A 540 11.82 -8.63 -35.06
CA SER A 540 12.06 -10.07 -34.94
C SER A 540 13.12 -10.37 -33.89
N LEU A 541 14.23 -9.62 -33.85
CA LEU A 541 15.27 -9.75 -32.82
C LEU A 541 14.70 -9.55 -31.40
N ASN A 542 13.96 -8.48 -31.18
CA ASN A 542 13.33 -8.16 -29.90
C ASN A 542 12.35 -9.27 -29.48
N MET A 543 11.49 -9.73 -30.39
CA MET A 543 10.51 -10.79 -30.08
C MET A 543 11.16 -12.14 -29.80
N ILE A 544 12.23 -12.51 -30.51
CA ILE A 544 13.00 -13.72 -30.22
C ILE A 544 13.55 -13.65 -28.79
N ALA A 545 14.19 -12.54 -28.43
CA ALA A 545 14.76 -12.35 -27.10
C ALA A 545 13.68 -12.41 -26.00
N ARG A 546 12.53 -11.77 -26.21
CA ARG A 546 11.39 -11.80 -25.27
C ARG A 546 10.81 -13.20 -25.09
N ILE A 547 10.58 -13.95 -26.17
CA ILE A 547 10.06 -15.32 -26.07
C ILE A 547 11.03 -16.21 -25.29
N TYR A 548 12.34 -16.10 -25.54
CA TYR A 548 13.34 -16.86 -24.78
C TYR A 548 13.36 -16.48 -23.31
N SER A 549 13.32 -15.18 -23.00
CA SER A 549 13.27 -14.67 -21.63
C SER A 549 12.02 -15.16 -20.88
N ALA A 550 10.85 -15.11 -21.52
CA ALA A 550 9.61 -15.61 -20.93
C ALA A 550 9.63 -17.13 -20.70
N LYS A 551 10.11 -17.91 -21.69
CA LYS A 551 10.27 -19.37 -21.53
C LYS A 551 11.28 -19.73 -20.44
N ALA A 552 12.38 -18.99 -20.35
CA ALA A 552 13.36 -19.17 -19.30
C ALA A 552 12.78 -18.88 -17.91
N SER A 553 11.95 -17.83 -17.78
CA SER A 553 11.25 -17.51 -16.53
C SER A 553 10.30 -18.63 -16.11
N LEU A 554 9.53 -19.19 -17.06
CA LEU A 554 8.61 -20.31 -16.81
C LEU A 554 9.33 -21.60 -16.41
N ALA A 555 10.46 -21.89 -17.06
CA ALA A 555 11.18 -23.14 -16.87
C ALA A 555 12.28 -23.06 -15.78
N GLY A 556 12.61 -21.85 -15.30
CA GLY A 556 13.80 -21.64 -14.47
C GLY A 556 15.11 -22.04 -15.15
N SER A 557 15.23 -21.86 -16.48
CA SER A 557 16.36 -22.38 -17.28
C SER A 557 17.30 -21.28 -17.76
N ASP A 558 18.56 -21.35 -17.31
CA ASP A 558 19.64 -20.48 -17.79
C ASP A 558 20.08 -20.81 -19.21
N GLU A 559 19.87 -22.05 -19.68
CA GLU A 559 20.12 -22.44 -21.06
C GLU A 559 19.16 -21.71 -22.02
N LEU A 560 17.89 -21.57 -21.64
CA LEU A 560 16.92 -20.78 -22.41
C LEU A 560 17.29 -19.30 -22.42
N ARG A 561 17.77 -18.75 -21.28
CA ARG A 561 18.30 -17.37 -21.26
C ARG A 561 19.50 -17.22 -22.20
N ALA A 562 20.42 -18.18 -22.19
CA ALA A 562 21.61 -18.15 -23.04
C ALA A 562 21.27 -18.16 -24.54
N GLN A 563 20.15 -18.77 -24.95
CA GLN A 563 19.70 -18.75 -26.34
C GLN A 563 19.28 -17.36 -26.84
N ALA A 564 18.92 -16.43 -25.95
CA ALA A 564 18.59 -15.06 -26.32
C ALA A 564 19.83 -14.20 -26.65
N ILE A 565 21.01 -14.56 -26.11
CA ILE A 565 22.20 -13.70 -26.10
C ILE A 565 22.67 -13.30 -27.50
N PRO A 566 22.79 -14.20 -28.50
CA PRO A 566 23.21 -13.79 -29.85
C PRO A 566 22.26 -12.78 -30.49
N TYR A 567 20.96 -12.85 -30.18
CA TYR A 567 19.94 -11.94 -30.68
C TYR A 567 19.98 -10.59 -29.94
N LEU A 568 20.25 -10.59 -28.64
CA LEU A 568 20.50 -9.37 -27.87
C LEU A 568 21.76 -8.63 -28.35
N GLU A 569 22.84 -9.36 -28.63
CA GLU A 569 24.06 -8.78 -29.23
C GLU A 569 23.83 -8.25 -30.64
N ALA A 570 22.99 -8.93 -31.45
CA ALA A 570 22.55 -8.42 -32.75
C ALA A 570 21.72 -7.14 -32.62
N LEU A 571 20.76 -7.12 -31.69
CA LEU A 571 19.93 -5.96 -31.42
C LEU A 571 20.76 -4.76 -30.96
N LEU A 572 21.76 -5.00 -30.11
CA LEU A 572 22.66 -3.96 -29.62
C LEU A 572 23.57 -3.38 -30.72
N ARG A 573 23.84 -4.12 -31.81
CA ARG A 573 24.53 -3.56 -32.98
C ARG A 573 23.66 -2.56 -33.75
N LEU A 574 22.35 -2.75 -33.72
CA LEU A 574 21.37 -1.87 -34.36
C LEU A 574 20.94 -0.72 -33.44
N ALA A 575 20.91 -0.96 -32.14
CA ALA A 575 20.52 -0.01 -31.10
C ALA A 575 21.58 0.06 -29.97
N PRO A 576 22.76 0.67 -30.20
CA PRO A 576 23.91 0.58 -29.27
C PRO A 576 23.70 1.17 -27.89
N ALA A 577 22.68 2.02 -27.71
CA ALA A 577 22.32 2.70 -26.48
C ALA A 577 21.08 2.09 -25.79
N ASN A 578 20.58 0.94 -26.26
CA ASN A 578 19.42 0.30 -25.63
C ASN A 578 19.79 -0.23 -24.23
N ARG A 579 19.36 0.51 -23.20
CA ARG A 579 19.68 0.22 -21.78
C ARG A 579 19.13 -1.13 -21.30
N ASN A 580 17.97 -1.56 -21.77
CA ASN A 580 17.39 -2.85 -21.38
C ASN A 580 18.25 -4.02 -21.89
N VAL A 581 18.70 -3.93 -23.16
CA VAL A 581 19.60 -4.93 -23.74
C VAL A 581 20.96 -4.93 -23.05
N LEU A 582 21.52 -3.75 -22.78
CA LEU A 582 22.78 -3.61 -22.04
C LEU A 582 22.71 -4.23 -20.64
N PHE A 583 21.62 -3.97 -19.90
CA PHE A 583 21.40 -4.58 -18.59
C PHE A 583 21.28 -6.10 -18.68
N ASN A 584 20.49 -6.63 -19.61
CA ASN A 584 20.33 -8.08 -19.78
C ASN A 584 21.66 -8.79 -20.09
N LEU A 585 22.53 -8.16 -20.88
CA LEU A 585 23.86 -8.68 -21.18
C LEU A 585 24.79 -8.58 -19.97
N PHE A 586 24.77 -7.45 -19.24
CA PHE A 586 25.48 -7.31 -17.96
C PHE A 586 25.09 -8.43 -16.98
N ASP A 587 23.79 -8.59 -16.69
CA ASP A 587 23.28 -9.61 -15.77
C ASP A 587 23.65 -11.03 -16.20
N HIS A 588 23.55 -11.33 -17.51
CA HIS A 588 23.92 -12.64 -18.04
C HIS A 588 25.39 -12.98 -17.81
N TYR A 589 26.29 -12.05 -18.15
CA TYR A 589 27.73 -12.27 -18.02
C TYR A 589 28.20 -12.21 -16.56
N ASP A 590 27.56 -11.39 -15.71
CA ASP A 590 27.83 -11.36 -14.27
C ASP A 590 27.55 -12.71 -13.62
N LYS A 591 26.37 -13.29 -13.88
CA LYS A 591 25.98 -14.61 -13.34
C LYS A 591 26.89 -15.76 -13.78
N ARG A 592 27.63 -15.59 -14.87
CA ARG A 592 28.59 -16.57 -15.41
C ARG A 592 30.03 -16.29 -15.02
N ASN A 593 30.26 -15.27 -14.20
CA ASN A 593 31.59 -14.81 -13.81
C ASN A 593 32.46 -14.37 -15.02
N GLU A 594 31.84 -13.96 -16.12
CA GLU A 594 32.52 -13.39 -17.30
C GLU A 594 32.74 -11.88 -17.11
N TRP A 595 33.47 -11.53 -16.05
CA TRP A 595 33.56 -10.17 -15.49
C TRP A 595 33.93 -9.09 -16.49
N PHE A 596 34.90 -9.36 -17.38
CA PHE A 596 35.35 -8.40 -18.38
C PHE A 596 34.21 -7.97 -19.32
N LYS A 597 33.31 -8.90 -19.69
CA LYS A 597 32.15 -8.57 -20.51
C LYS A 597 31.08 -7.86 -19.70
N ALA A 598 30.82 -8.34 -18.48
CA ALA A 598 29.83 -7.73 -17.59
C ALA A 598 30.16 -6.24 -17.35
N GLU A 599 31.40 -5.93 -16.97
CA GLU A 599 31.88 -4.56 -16.74
C GLU A 599 31.76 -3.71 -18.02
N ALA A 600 32.16 -4.23 -19.18
CA ALA A 600 32.00 -3.52 -20.45
C ALA A 600 30.54 -3.18 -20.80
N TYR A 601 29.59 -4.07 -20.49
CA TYR A 601 28.17 -3.78 -20.69
C TYR A 601 27.59 -2.83 -19.65
N TYR A 602 28.05 -2.91 -18.40
CA TYR A 602 27.68 -1.97 -17.35
C TYR A 602 28.16 -0.54 -17.65
N GLU A 603 29.42 -0.37 -18.06
CA GLU A 603 29.95 0.95 -18.45
C GLU A 603 29.13 1.59 -19.58
N ARG A 604 28.76 0.78 -20.57
CA ARG A 604 27.90 1.21 -21.67
C ARG A 604 26.47 1.53 -21.20
N TYR A 605 25.93 0.77 -20.25
CA TYR A 605 24.64 1.03 -19.64
C TYR A 605 24.61 2.40 -18.95
N VAL A 606 25.63 2.70 -18.14
CA VAL A 606 25.80 3.99 -17.46
C VAL A 606 26.00 5.13 -18.46
N ALA A 607 26.82 4.92 -19.50
CA ALA A 607 27.04 5.92 -20.55
C ALA A 607 25.74 6.24 -21.32
N ALA A 608 24.91 5.22 -21.62
CA ALA A 608 23.61 5.41 -22.26
C ALA A 608 22.60 6.15 -21.36
N GLY A 609 22.79 6.13 -20.04
CA GLY A 609 22.05 6.92 -19.05
C GLY A 609 22.60 8.32 -18.79
N GLY A 610 23.61 8.78 -19.56
CA GLY A 610 24.24 10.09 -19.35
C GLY A 610 25.22 10.12 -18.18
N GLY A 611 25.83 8.97 -17.84
CA GLY A 611 26.80 8.87 -16.74
C GLY A 611 26.17 8.57 -15.38
N GLN A 612 24.88 8.23 -15.34
CA GLN A 612 24.15 7.95 -14.11
C GLN A 612 23.35 6.64 -14.22
N THR A 613 23.09 6.02 -13.08
CA THR A 613 22.30 4.79 -12.92
C THR A 613 21.50 4.88 -11.63
N ASP A 614 20.41 4.10 -11.52
CA ASP A 614 19.70 3.95 -10.26
C ASP A 614 20.52 3.10 -9.26
N GLY A 615 20.19 3.25 -7.96
CA GLY A 615 20.91 2.59 -6.87
C GLY A 615 20.79 1.06 -6.87
N TYR A 616 19.72 0.51 -7.45
CA TYR A 616 19.56 -0.95 -7.54
C TYR A 616 20.59 -1.55 -8.50
N ILE A 617 20.66 -1.04 -9.72
CA ILE A 617 21.62 -1.51 -10.73
C ILE A 617 23.07 -1.22 -10.30
N GLN A 618 23.32 -0.08 -9.64
CA GLN A 618 24.64 0.23 -9.08
C GLN A 618 25.05 -0.76 -7.99
N SER A 619 24.13 -1.18 -7.12
CA SER A 619 24.41 -2.18 -6.08
C SER A 619 24.64 -3.58 -6.64
N LEU A 620 24.00 -3.94 -7.76
CA LEU A 620 24.31 -5.18 -8.49
C LEU A 620 25.75 -5.14 -9.03
N TYR A 621 26.19 -4.01 -9.58
CA TYR A 621 27.57 -3.85 -10.01
C TYR A 621 28.57 -3.87 -8.84
N ALA A 622 28.24 -3.22 -7.72
CA ALA A 622 29.03 -3.31 -6.49
C ALA A 622 29.17 -4.76 -6.01
N THR A 623 28.10 -5.55 -6.12
CA THR A 623 28.13 -7.00 -5.87
C THR A 623 29.08 -7.71 -6.84
N SER A 624 29.04 -7.37 -8.13
CA SER A 624 29.98 -7.92 -9.13
C SER A 624 31.44 -7.70 -8.73
N LEU A 625 31.78 -6.46 -8.34
CA LEU A 625 33.13 -6.09 -7.88
C LEU A 625 33.53 -6.85 -6.61
N MET A 626 32.60 -7.05 -5.69
CA MET A 626 32.80 -7.84 -4.47
C MET A 626 33.15 -9.30 -4.81
N LYS A 627 32.41 -9.94 -5.74
CA LYS A 627 32.72 -11.29 -6.22
C LYS A 627 34.12 -11.38 -6.86
N GLN A 628 34.57 -10.30 -7.51
CA GLN A 628 35.91 -10.17 -8.08
C GLN A 628 37.01 -9.86 -7.06
N ARG A 629 36.68 -9.74 -5.77
CA ARG A 629 37.59 -9.29 -4.69
C ARG A 629 38.12 -7.86 -4.87
N ARG A 630 37.47 -7.05 -5.68
CA ARG A 630 37.78 -5.61 -5.86
C ARG A 630 37.07 -4.79 -4.76
N MET A 631 37.44 -5.05 -3.51
CA MET A 631 36.64 -4.65 -2.35
C MET A 631 36.57 -3.13 -2.15
N ASP A 632 37.68 -2.41 -2.36
CA ASP A 632 37.70 -0.95 -2.26
C ASP A 632 36.72 -0.29 -3.24
N GLU A 633 36.64 -0.81 -4.47
CA GLU A 633 35.72 -0.32 -5.49
C GLU A 633 34.28 -0.70 -5.17
N ALA A 634 34.04 -1.94 -4.73
CA ALA A 634 32.72 -2.41 -4.31
C ALA A 634 32.14 -1.54 -3.18
N ILE A 635 32.94 -1.23 -2.16
CA ILE A 635 32.57 -0.39 -1.01
C ILE A 635 32.15 1.02 -1.46
N VAL A 636 32.89 1.63 -2.40
CA VAL A 636 32.53 2.93 -2.96
C VAL A 636 31.19 2.86 -3.69
N GLN A 637 31.01 1.86 -4.55
CA GLN A 637 29.78 1.70 -5.33
C GLN A 637 28.56 1.43 -4.44
N PHE A 638 28.70 0.58 -3.41
CA PHE A 638 27.62 0.34 -2.43
C PHE A 638 27.24 1.61 -1.69
N ARG A 639 28.22 2.39 -1.21
CA ARG A 639 27.95 3.63 -0.49
C ARG A 639 27.17 4.63 -1.34
N GLU A 640 27.65 4.89 -2.56
CA GLU A 640 26.97 5.80 -3.48
C GLU A 640 25.56 5.33 -3.86
N ALA A 641 25.38 4.01 -3.99
CA ALA A 641 24.09 3.42 -4.30
C ALA A 641 23.10 3.56 -3.13
N LEU A 642 23.52 3.25 -1.90
CA LEU A 642 22.68 3.31 -0.69
C LEU A 642 22.33 4.75 -0.28
N GLU A 643 23.15 5.74 -0.62
CA GLU A 643 22.79 7.16 -0.47
C GLU A 643 21.56 7.57 -1.32
N ARG A 644 21.28 6.82 -2.39
CA ARG A 644 20.17 7.07 -3.34
C ARG A 644 19.02 6.08 -3.19
N ASP A 645 19.33 4.82 -2.83
CA ASP A 645 18.35 3.76 -2.60
C ASP A 645 17.86 3.77 -1.16
N ARG A 646 16.69 4.38 -0.93
CA ARG A 646 16.07 4.52 0.39
C ARG A 646 15.50 3.23 0.97
N SER A 647 15.46 2.13 0.20
CA SER A 647 15.14 0.79 0.70
C SER A 647 16.33 0.14 1.38
N HIS A 648 17.56 0.59 1.07
CA HIS A 648 18.81 0.00 1.55
C HIS A 648 18.89 -1.54 1.43
N ARG A 649 18.19 -2.15 0.47
CA ARG A 649 18.07 -3.62 0.35
C ARG A 649 19.40 -4.35 0.19
N PHE A 650 20.44 -3.65 -0.26
CA PHE A 650 21.79 -4.20 -0.43
C PHE A 650 22.72 -3.95 0.75
N VAL A 651 22.25 -3.37 1.86
CA VAL A 651 23.10 -3.04 3.01
C VAL A 651 23.84 -4.27 3.53
N GLY A 652 23.21 -5.45 3.57
CA GLY A 652 23.90 -6.68 3.98
C GLY A 652 25.17 -6.97 3.20
N ARG A 653 25.16 -6.80 1.87
CA ARG A 653 26.34 -6.97 1.01
C ARG A 653 27.37 -5.87 1.25
N TYR A 654 26.93 -4.64 1.50
CA TYR A 654 27.83 -3.56 1.87
C TYR A 654 28.56 -3.83 3.20
N LEU A 655 27.84 -4.29 4.22
CA LEU A 655 28.41 -4.64 5.52
C LEU A 655 29.39 -5.83 5.42
N ALA A 656 29.03 -6.85 4.62
CA ALA A 656 29.91 -7.97 4.33
C ALA A 656 31.22 -7.51 3.65
N ALA A 657 31.14 -6.59 2.70
CA ALA A 657 32.29 -5.99 2.04
C ALA A 657 33.20 -5.23 3.02
N GLU A 658 32.63 -4.40 3.90
CA GLU A 658 33.39 -3.67 4.93
C GLU A 658 34.04 -4.62 5.95
N LEU A 659 33.33 -5.67 6.40
CA LEU A 659 33.89 -6.68 7.31
C LEU A 659 35.06 -7.44 6.66
N TYR A 660 34.91 -7.85 5.39
CA TYR A 660 35.97 -8.52 4.64
C TYR A 660 37.19 -7.61 4.43
N ALA A 661 36.97 -6.29 4.25
CA ALA A 661 38.04 -5.30 4.18
C ALA A 661 38.69 -4.99 5.55
N GLY A 662 38.29 -5.68 6.63
CA GLY A 662 38.88 -5.54 7.96
C GLY A 662 38.32 -4.39 8.80
N ALA A 663 37.14 -3.85 8.45
CA ALA A 663 36.47 -2.88 9.30
C ALA A 663 36.10 -3.49 10.66
N SER A 664 36.23 -2.71 11.73
CA SER A 664 35.80 -3.14 13.07
C SER A 664 34.29 -3.36 13.12
N PHE A 665 33.83 -4.33 13.91
CA PHE A 665 32.38 -4.55 14.13
C PHE A 665 31.64 -3.30 14.59
N GLY A 666 32.25 -2.43 15.41
CA GLY A 666 31.65 -1.16 15.84
C GLY A 666 31.30 -0.24 14.67
N LYS A 667 32.28 0.03 13.78
CA LYS A 667 32.06 0.78 12.54
C LYS A 667 30.96 0.16 11.67
N VAL A 668 30.96 -1.17 11.52
CA VAL A 668 29.97 -1.87 10.69
C VAL A 668 28.57 -1.81 11.32
N ALA A 669 28.46 -1.86 12.65
CA ALA A 669 27.19 -1.68 13.35
C ALA A 669 26.65 -0.24 13.21
N GLU A 670 27.53 0.78 13.21
CA GLU A 670 27.15 2.17 12.90
C GLU A 670 26.63 2.30 11.47
N LEU A 671 27.28 1.66 10.49
CA LEU A 671 26.80 1.62 9.11
C LEU A 671 25.43 0.94 9.00
N ALA A 672 25.25 -0.20 9.67
CA ALA A 672 23.97 -0.91 9.70
C ALA A 672 22.84 -0.06 10.31
N ALA A 673 23.17 0.79 11.30
CA ALA A 673 22.22 1.73 11.89
C ALA A 673 21.89 2.90 10.97
N ALA A 674 22.86 3.37 10.18
CA ALA A 674 22.67 4.46 9.23
C ALA A 674 21.86 4.07 7.99
N TYR A 675 21.94 2.79 7.59
CA TYR A 675 21.27 2.24 6.42
C TYR A 675 20.37 1.05 6.79
N PRO A 676 19.30 1.25 7.58
CA PRO A 676 18.38 0.17 7.90
C PRO A 676 17.75 -0.35 6.61
N GLU A 677 17.82 -1.67 6.37
CA GLU A 677 17.10 -2.28 5.26
C GLU A 677 15.59 -2.10 5.49
N ARG A 678 14.87 -1.72 4.44
CA ARG A 678 13.43 -1.46 4.47
C ARG A 678 12.75 -2.18 3.32
N GLY A 679 11.60 -2.77 3.60
CA GLY A 679 10.80 -3.40 2.55
C GLY A 679 9.48 -4.00 3.05
N PRO A 680 8.50 -4.20 2.16
CA PRO A 680 7.18 -4.72 2.51
C PRO A 680 7.21 -6.25 2.70
N TYR A 681 8.15 -6.75 3.52
CA TYR A 681 8.27 -8.17 3.82
C TYR A 681 7.40 -8.53 5.01
N GLU A 682 6.58 -9.58 4.89
CA GLU A 682 5.72 -10.06 5.98
C GLU A 682 6.52 -10.46 7.25
N SER A 683 7.76 -10.93 7.06
CA SER A 683 8.69 -11.28 8.16
C SER A 683 9.62 -10.14 8.59
N GLY A 684 9.47 -8.95 8.00
CA GLY A 684 10.38 -7.82 8.17
C GLY A 684 11.77 -8.05 7.56
N PRO A 685 12.53 -6.98 7.31
CA PRO A 685 13.92 -7.08 6.89
C PRO A 685 14.83 -7.56 8.04
N PRO A 686 16.01 -8.13 7.76
CA PRO A 686 16.98 -8.49 8.79
C PRO A 686 17.43 -7.27 9.61
N ASP A 687 17.52 -7.42 10.94
CA ASP A 687 18.16 -6.42 11.80
C ASP A 687 19.69 -6.55 11.69
N TRP A 688 20.25 -5.94 10.66
CA TRP A 688 21.68 -6.01 10.34
C TRP A 688 22.57 -5.54 11.48
N ARG A 689 22.13 -4.55 12.25
CA ARG A 689 22.88 -4.05 13.40
C ARG A 689 22.98 -5.13 14.47
N LYS A 690 21.86 -5.77 14.86
CA LYS A 690 21.88 -6.87 15.84
C LYS A 690 22.72 -8.05 15.36
N LEU A 691 22.67 -8.37 14.06
CA LEU A 691 23.51 -9.42 13.49
C LEU A 691 25.00 -9.10 13.66
N VAL A 692 25.42 -7.87 13.36
CA VAL A 692 26.82 -7.43 13.52
C VAL A 692 27.24 -7.37 15.00
N GLU A 693 26.37 -6.89 15.89
CA GLU A 693 26.63 -6.90 17.34
C GLU A 693 26.78 -8.33 17.88
N ALA A 694 26.00 -9.29 17.36
CA ALA A 694 26.13 -10.70 17.69
C ALA A 694 27.46 -11.31 17.20
N LEU A 695 27.93 -10.94 15.99
CA LEU A 695 29.27 -11.32 15.52
C LEU A 695 30.36 -10.80 16.46
N ALA A 696 30.24 -9.54 16.91
CA ALA A 696 31.19 -8.94 17.84
C ALA A 696 31.23 -9.72 19.16
N ALA A 697 30.07 -10.01 19.76
CA ALA A 697 29.98 -10.77 21.01
C ALA A 697 30.53 -12.19 20.88
N GLU A 698 30.26 -12.86 19.76
CA GLU A 698 30.77 -14.20 19.47
C GLU A 698 32.29 -14.22 19.26
N SER A 699 32.85 -13.18 18.63
CA SER A 699 34.29 -12.98 18.47
C SER A 699 35.00 -12.80 19.82
N GLU A 700 34.43 -12.01 20.73
CA GLU A 700 34.97 -11.79 22.08
C GLU A 700 34.93 -13.04 22.98
N ALA A 701 33.99 -13.96 22.73
CA ALA A 701 33.83 -15.19 23.51
C ALA A 701 34.89 -16.28 23.21
N GLY A 702 35.80 -16.04 22.25
CA GLY A 702 36.77 -17.04 21.80
C GLY A 702 38.13 -16.45 21.39
N ASP A 703 38.88 -17.23 20.61
CA ASP A 703 40.11 -16.76 19.98
C ASP A 703 39.76 -15.83 18.82
N LYS A 704 40.05 -14.54 18.98
CA LYS A 704 39.72 -13.48 18.01
C LYS A 704 40.37 -13.71 16.66
N ASN A 705 41.60 -14.21 16.61
CA ASN A 705 42.31 -14.41 15.35
C ASN A 705 41.70 -15.58 14.59
N ALA A 706 41.45 -16.69 15.28
CA ALA A 706 40.77 -17.85 14.69
C ALA A 706 39.29 -17.56 14.36
N TYR A 707 38.69 -16.54 14.94
CA TYR A 707 37.36 -16.07 14.54
C TYR A 707 37.41 -15.20 13.30
N ALA A 708 38.36 -14.26 13.23
CA ALA A 708 38.56 -13.40 12.07
C ALA A 708 38.83 -14.22 10.80
N GLU A 709 39.71 -15.22 10.87
CA GLU A 709 39.99 -16.15 9.76
C GLU A 709 38.72 -16.89 9.31
N ARG A 710 37.92 -17.40 10.25
CA ARG A 710 36.64 -18.08 9.92
C ARG A 710 35.60 -17.14 9.32
N LEU A 711 35.53 -15.90 9.79
CA LEU A 711 34.62 -14.89 9.24
C LEU A 711 35.03 -14.58 7.80
N GLU A 712 36.33 -14.36 7.56
CA GLU A 712 36.89 -14.14 6.23
C GLU A 712 36.59 -15.31 5.29
N ASP A 713 36.87 -16.55 5.70
CA ASP A 713 36.59 -17.77 4.93
C ASP A 713 35.09 -17.90 4.58
N ALA A 714 34.20 -17.62 5.55
CA ALA A 714 32.76 -17.72 5.36
C ALA A 714 32.22 -16.65 4.41
N LEU A 715 32.72 -15.41 4.53
CA LEU A 715 32.39 -14.32 3.62
C LEU A 715 32.92 -14.63 2.22
N GLU A 716 34.15 -15.13 2.11
CA GLU A 716 34.74 -15.52 0.84
C GLU A 716 33.90 -16.58 0.11
N ALA A 717 33.53 -17.64 0.81
CA ALA A 717 32.63 -18.67 0.30
C ALA A 717 31.27 -18.09 -0.13
N SER A 718 30.73 -17.13 0.63
CA SER A 718 29.48 -16.46 0.29
C SER A 718 29.56 -15.63 -0.99
N PHE A 719 30.70 -14.98 -1.23
CA PHE A 719 30.95 -14.19 -2.44
C PHE A 719 31.05 -15.09 -3.67
N ASP A 720 31.57 -16.30 -3.51
CA ASP A 720 31.66 -17.30 -4.59
C ASP A 720 30.34 -18.05 -4.83
N GLY A 721 29.32 -17.80 -4.00
CA GLY A 721 28.05 -18.52 -4.04
C GLY A 721 28.13 -19.94 -3.49
N ASP A 722 29.23 -20.33 -2.84
CA ASP A 722 29.35 -21.60 -2.11
C ASP A 722 28.71 -21.48 -0.72
N TRP A 723 27.38 -21.40 -0.73
CA TRP A 723 26.59 -21.29 0.50
C TRP A 723 26.74 -22.49 1.43
N GLN A 724 27.12 -23.66 0.89
CA GLN A 724 27.36 -24.85 1.70
C GLN A 724 28.64 -24.70 2.53
N ALA A 725 29.73 -24.21 1.91
CA ALA A 725 30.95 -23.88 2.64
C ALA A 725 30.74 -22.72 3.62
N ALA A 726 30.01 -21.68 3.22
CA ALA A 726 29.71 -20.54 4.09
C ALA A 726 28.91 -20.95 5.35
N ASP A 727 27.89 -21.81 5.21
CA ASP A 727 27.08 -22.32 6.34
C ASP A 727 27.89 -23.25 7.27
N ALA A 728 28.95 -23.87 6.76
CA ALA A 728 29.80 -24.80 7.51
C ALA A 728 30.69 -24.12 8.57
N ALA A 729 30.78 -22.79 8.60
CA ALA A 729 31.63 -22.01 9.50
C ALA A 729 31.36 -22.17 11.02
N GLY A 730 30.36 -22.98 11.39
CA GLY A 730 30.29 -23.64 12.70
C GLY A 730 29.70 -22.82 13.85
N LYS A 731 29.69 -21.49 13.73
CA LYS A 731 29.36 -20.56 14.80
C LYS A 731 27.96 -19.93 14.63
N PRO A 732 27.11 -19.89 15.69
CA PRO A 732 25.74 -19.41 15.59
C PRO A 732 25.55 -18.01 15.00
N ALA A 733 26.29 -16.99 15.47
CA ALA A 733 26.10 -15.62 15.00
C ALA A 733 26.58 -15.45 13.56
N LEU A 734 27.72 -16.05 13.22
CA LEU A 734 28.23 -16.10 11.85
C LEU A 734 27.22 -16.76 10.89
N ARG A 735 26.65 -17.91 11.27
CA ARG A 735 25.61 -18.57 10.47
C ARG A 735 24.37 -17.71 10.28
N ALA A 736 23.94 -17.00 11.32
CA ALA A 736 22.79 -16.10 11.22
C ALA A 736 23.06 -14.94 10.23
N PHE A 737 24.25 -14.34 10.31
CA PHE A 737 24.67 -13.29 9.38
C PHE A 737 24.73 -13.80 7.92
N ILE A 738 25.37 -14.94 7.68
CA ILE A 738 25.46 -15.57 6.34
C ILE A 738 24.06 -15.96 5.82
N ALA A 739 23.19 -16.49 6.67
CA ALA A 739 21.83 -16.84 6.29
C ALA A 739 21.00 -15.61 5.91
N ALA A 740 21.21 -14.46 6.55
CA ALA A 740 20.61 -13.19 6.16
C ALA A 740 21.20 -12.69 4.82
N LEU A 741 22.53 -12.76 4.66
CA LEU A 741 23.21 -12.32 3.44
C LEU A 741 22.74 -13.07 2.19
N ARG A 742 22.47 -14.37 2.31
CA ARG A 742 21.90 -15.20 1.24
C ARG A 742 20.53 -14.73 0.75
N LYS A 743 19.76 -14.01 1.57
CA LYS A 743 18.43 -13.49 1.23
C LYS A 743 18.46 -12.11 0.58
N VAL A 744 19.64 -11.47 0.55
CA VAL A 744 19.83 -10.22 -0.19
C VAL A 744 19.87 -10.58 -1.67
N ASP A 745 18.77 -10.35 -2.37
CA ASP A 745 18.60 -10.62 -3.81
C ASP A 745 19.45 -9.68 -4.69
#